data_AF-A0A6G1PEU5-F1
#
_entry.id   AF-A0A6G1PEU5-F1
#
_cell.length_a   1.000
_cell.length_b   1.000
_cell.length_c   1.000
_cell.angle_alpha   90.00
_cell.angle_beta   90.00
_cell.angle_gamma   90.00
#
_symmetry.space_group_name_H-M   'P 1'
#
loop_
_entity.id
_entity.type
_entity.pdbx_description
1 polymer ?
#
loop_
_entity_poly.entity_id
_entity_poly.type
_entity_poly.pdbx_seq_one_letter_code
_entity_poly.pdbx_strand_id
1 'polypeptide(L)'
;MSKWLNDHEVLVGEGSGEAVPVSPRLRGLPAGSPRVGRVHSPLASQRQTLPGSLKTETMGTAKELFVLCDKEGKGFITKRDMQRLQGELPLSPEQLETVFESLDRESNGFLTPAEFSTGLGQLVGLEDTAELSREEAIEDTEQVDWSQDAAAVTFVNILMELGANKLFRDQQELCSFWCELQRDRPELVSVLEEILVHAVSHLQDSIRERDSLEQALRRRESEHDQVVRSIYEEMENQIREEREKHLAQDSIRQKQKGEQIEEELKLREQDLEKALTKQKELETRIRQLSCEQTYIKEQNQQLQRLNVQLQEQVESSKEQLQATMAQLSVLQLNTAEEQVARQRNVMNVSRNMQKEKDSLLRQLELLRDMNKRLRDEKDAQQSQKRSKIVNPQRVFKVVFLGNSGVGKSSFIQHYCMGHFYSNMNASVGIDFQIKTLTLGSTTITLQLWDTAGQERFRSITEQYYRKADGILVMYDVTHSTSFTAVRGWLDSVKEKMCDGAVLMLLGNKLDLADSHNRKVTRGEGQRLAELDGELGQNLKLAMQQKYQQPGEDSVTQAVDKLQQEGKPIDFVGVDESTARWVQDFNVKPYATPAKLESIDGARYQALLIPDCPGALNDLAHSGSLHRILTHFISQQKPICAVGQGVSALCCVTEGQKWIFSGYSLTGPSVFELVRRPDFANLPLLVEDFVKDSGGSYTGSQEDAVHVVIDRHLITGQNVQSTSLAVNNLILLCNKEK
;
A
#
# COMPACT_ATOMS: atom_id res chain seq x y z
N MET A 1 -22.09 21.26 14.26
CA MET A 1 -21.68 19.87 14.57
C MET A 1 -21.21 19.81 16.02
N SER A 2 -22.17 19.82 16.93
CA SER A 2 -21.99 19.86 18.38
C SER A 2 -22.53 18.56 18.98
N LYS A 3 -21.65 17.57 19.13
CA LYS A 3 -21.74 16.38 19.99
C LYS A 3 -20.47 15.57 19.74
N TRP A 4 -19.66 15.39 20.77
CA TRP A 4 -18.49 14.51 20.69
C TRP A 4 -18.93 13.05 20.56
N LEU A 5 -18.07 12.27 19.90
CA LEU A 5 -18.17 10.83 19.78
C LEU A 5 -18.20 10.19 21.17
N ASN A 6 -19.08 9.22 21.35
CA ASN A 6 -19.05 8.36 22.54
C ASN A 6 -17.79 7.49 22.49
N ASP A 7 -17.29 7.06 23.66
CA ASP A 7 -16.34 5.95 23.74
C ASP A 7 -16.87 4.81 22.84
N HIS A 8 -16.09 4.39 21.83
CA HIS A 8 -16.35 3.32 20.83
C HIS A 8 -16.72 3.70 19.37
N GLU A 9 -16.70 4.96 18.94
CA GLU A 9 -16.84 5.28 17.50
C GLU A 9 -15.49 5.41 16.78
N VAL A 10 -15.25 4.55 15.77
CA VAL A 10 -14.07 4.59 14.90
C VAL A 10 -14.48 5.17 13.54
N LEU A 11 -13.73 6.15 13.04
CA LEU A 11 -13.95 6.73 11.71
C LEU A 11 -12.92 6.16 10.72
N VAL A 12 -13.41 5.56 9.64
CA VAL A 12 -12.61 5.06 8.53
C VAL A 12 -12.98 5.87 7.29
N GLY A 13 -11.98 6.48 6.66
CA GLY A 13 -12.15 7.22 5.41
C GLY A 13 -11.52 6.48 4.25
N GLU A 14 -12.34 5.87 3.40
CA GLU A 14 -11.94 5.39 2.07
C GLU A 14 -12.22 6.50 1.06
N GLY A 15 -11.28 6.76 0.14
CA GLY A 15 -11.25 7.94 -0.72
C GLY A 15 -12.54 8.27 -1.48
N SER A 16 -13.42 9.08 -0.87
CA SER A 16 -14.35 10.02 -1.50
C SER A 16 -14.99 10.94 -0.44
N GLY A 17 -14.16 11.63 0.36
CA GLY A 17 -14.59 12.83 1.11
C GLY A 17 -15.65 12.70 2.21
N GLU A 18 -16.14 11.51 2.57
CA GLU A 18 -17.07 11.32 3.69
C GLU A 18 -16.58 10.27 4.70
N ALA A 19 -16.62 10.63 6.00
CA ALA A 19 -16.24 9.77 7.12
C ALA A 19 -17.47 9.05 7.67
N VAL A 20 -17.40 7.72 7.80
CA VAL A 20 -18.51 6.88 8.30
C VAL A 20 -18.12 6.25 9.65
N PRO A 21 -18.98 6.31 10.69
CA PRO A 21 -18.73 5.65 11.98
C PRO A 21 -18.95 4.14 11.93
N VAL A 22 -18.01 3.38 12.49
CA VAL A 22 -18.08 1.91 12.62
C VAL A 22 -17.92 1.51 14.10
N SER A 23 -18.78 0.60 14.57
CA SER A 23 -18.75 0.06 15.94
C SER A 23 -17.88 -1.22 16.05
N PRO A 24 -17.19 -1.46 17.18
CA PRO A 24 -16.29 -2.60 17.33
C PRO A 24 -17.06 -3.90 17.58
N ARG A 25 -16.84 -4.92 16.74
CA ARG A 25 -17.35 -6.29 16.95
C ARG A 25 -16.38 -7.09 17.83
N LEU A 26 -16.92 -7.70 18.88
CA LEU A 26 -16.22 -8.61 19.81
C LEU A 26 -15.72 -9.88 19.10
N ARG A 27 -14.50 -10.32 19.46
CA ARG A 27 -13.87 -11.60 19.05
C ARG A 27 -14.71 -12.81 19.47
N GLY A 28 -14.96 -13.72 18.52
CA GLY A 28 -15.17 -15.15 18.74
C GLY A 28 -14.07 -15.93 18.01
N LEU A 29 -13.47 -16.90 18.71
CA LEU A 29 -12.38 -17.78 18.24
C LEU A 29 -12.73 -18.57 16.95
N PRO A 30 -11.75 -18.97 16.13
CA PRO A 30 -12.01 -19.74 14.91
C PRO A 30 -11.94 -21.25 15.17
N ALA A 31 -12.87 -21.99 14.56
CA ALA A 31 -12.63 -23.34 14.05
C ALA A 31 -13.69 -23.68 12.98
N GLY A 32 -13.23 -24.20 11.83
CA GLY A 32 -14.06 -25.00 10.92
C GLY A 32 -14.34 -24.39 9.55
N SER A 33 -13.67 -24.94 8.54
CA SER A 33 -13.98 -24.83 7.10
C SER A 33 -15.37 -25.42 6.73
N PRO A 34 -15.94 -25.06 5.57
CA PRO A 34 -17.40 -25.02 5.38
C PRO A 34 -17.99 -26.21 4.62
N ARG A 35 -19.23 -26.61 4.94
CA ARG A 35 -20.18 -27.18 3.97
C ARG A 35 -21.63 -26.80 4.29
N VAL A 36 -22.18 -25.96 3.41
CA VAL A 36 -23.52 -25.92 2.79
C VAL A 36 -24.71 -26.45 3.61
N GLY A 37 -25.53 -25.51 4.09
CA GLY A 37 -26.84 -25.76 4.70
C GLY A 37 -28.02 -25.50 3.74
N ARG A 38 -28.98 -26.44 3.79
CA ARG A 38 -30.36 -26.34 3.30
C ARG A 38 -31.16 -25.28 4.06
N VAL A 39 -32.18 -24.71 3.41
CA VAL A 39 -33.29 -23.98 4.03
C VAL A 39 -34.50 -24.91 4.20
N HIS A 40 -35.24 -24.68 5.29
CA HIS A 40 -36.34 -25.47 5.84
C HIS A 40 -37.68 -25.39 5.08
N SER A 41 -38.49 -26.44 5.32
CA SER A 41 -39.91 -26.63 5.04
C SER A 41 -40.84 -25.73 5.89
N PRO A 42 -42.16 -25.79 5.64
CA PRO A 42 -43.06 -25.98 6.78
C PRO A 42 -44.26 -26.93 6.55
N LEU A 43 -44.79 -27.38 7.69
CA LEU A 43 -46.16 -27.86 7.99
C LEU A 43 -46.56 -29.31 7.66
N ALA A 44 -46.80 -30.06 8.74
CA ALA A 44 -47.72 -31.19 8.78
C ALA A 44 -48.57 -31.11 10.08
N SER A 45 -49.88 -31.33 9.95
CA SER A 45 -50.82 -31.52 11.05
C SER A 45 -51.78 -32.68 10.71
N GLN A 46 -51.57 -33.80 11.42
CA GLN A 46 -52.49 -34.75 12.08
C GLN A 46 -53.82 -35.28 11.46
N ARG A 47 -54.01 -36.61 11.72
CA ARG A 47 -55.23 -37.49 11.80
C ARG A 47 -55.73 -38.07 10.45
N GLN A 48 -56.20 -39.32 10.30
CA GLN A 48 -56.54 -40.45 11.20
C GLN A 48 -56.82 -41.73 10.36
N THR A 49 -56.72 -42.91 11.00
CA THR A 49 -57.45 -44.21 10.78
C THR A 49 -57.20 -45.13 9.56
N LEU A 50 -56.74 -46.35 9.89
CA LEU A 50 -56.85 -47.68 9.22
C LEU A 50 -58.31 -48.15 8.99
N PRO A 51 -58.61 -49.33 8.39
CA PRO A 51 -57.89 -50.14 7.36
C PRO A 51 -58.82 -50.65 6.22
N GLY A 52 -58.25 -51.19 5.14
CA GLY A 52 -58.94 -52.22 4.36
C GLY A 52 -58.49 -52.39 2.91
N SER A 53 -57.83 -53.53 2.66
CA SER A 53 -57.87 -54.35 1.43
C SER A 53 -56.48 -54.65 0.86
N LEU A 54 -55.88 -55.73 1.39
CA LEU A 54 -54.73 -56.41 0.79
C LEU A 54 -55.06 -56.84 -0.65
N LYS A 55 -54.38 -56.25 -1.64
CA LYS A 55 -54.13 -56.83 -2.99
C LYS A 55 -53.17 -56.00 -3.87
N THR A 56 -52.61 -54.88 -3.37
CA THR A 56 -51.75 -53.97 -4.14
C THR A 56 -50.26 -53.99 -3.76
N GLU A 57 -49.83 -54.88 -2.87
CA GLU A 57 -48.47 -54.85 -2.31
C GLU A 57 -47.39 -55.62 -3.10
N THR A 58 -47.73 -56.40 -4.14
CA THR A 58 -46.71 -57.18 -4.89
C THR A 58 -46.20 -56.53 -6.19
N MET A 59 -46.90 -55.55 -6.76
CA MET A 59 -46.36 -54.76 -7.90
C MET A 59 -45.54 -53.54 -7.47
N GLY A 60 -45.68 -53.08 -6.23
CA GLY A 60 -44.89 -51.98 -5.67
C GLY A 60 -43.42 -52.37 -5.44
N THR A 61 -43.19 -53.61 -4.99
CA THR A 61 -41.85 -54.11 -4.67
C THR A 61 -40.94 -54.23 -5.89
N ALA A 62 -41.47 -54.58 -7.08
CA ALA A 62 -40.67 -54.67 -8.31
C ALA A 62 -40.19 -53.30 -8.81
N LYS A 63 -41.04 -52.26 -8.73
CA LYS A 63 -40.65 -50.89 -9.10
C LYS A 63 -39.68 -50.27 -8.10
N GLU A 64 -39.84 -50.55 -6.82
CA GLU A 64 -38.91 -50.10 -5.78
C GLU A 64 -37.53 -50.77 -5.94
N LEU A 65 -37.49 -52.08 -6.22
CA LEU A 65 -36.25 -52.80 -6.52
C LEU A 65 -35.57 -52.28 -7.79
N PHE A 66 -36.33 -51.91 -8.83
CA PHE A 66 -35.77 -51.30 -10.04
C PHE A 66 -35.07 -49.97 -9.75
N VAL A 67 -35.69 -49.11 -8.94
CA VAL A 67 -35.11 -47.81 -8.52
C VAL A 67 -33.88 -48.00 -7.63
N LEU A 68 -33.84 -49.04 -6.79
CA LEU A 68 -32.66 -49.36 -5.98
C LEU A 68 -31.48 -49.83 -6.84
N CYS A 69 -31.74 -50.48 -7.97
CA CYS A 69 -30.71 -50.89 -8.94
C CYS A 69 -30.21 -49.71 -9.77
N ASP A 70 -31.11 -48.83 -10.22
CA ASP A 70 -30.80 -47.69 -11.09
C ASP A 70 -30.58 -46.39 -10.28
N LYS A 71 -29.59 -46.39 -9.39
CA LYS A 71 -29.22 -45.19 -8.59
C LYS A 71 -28.73 -44.01 -9.44
N GLU A 72 -28.35 -44.27 -10.70
CA GLU A 72 -27.86 -43.27 -11.65
C GLU A 72 -28.98 -42.72 -12.57
N GLY A 73 -30.22 -43.25 -12.48
CA GLY A 73 -31.40 -42.74 -13.19
C GLY A 73 -31.37 -42.95 -14.70
N LYS A 74 -30.73 -44.01 -15.18
CA LYS A 74 -30.50 -44.32 -16.60
C LYS A 74 -31.73 -44.88 -17.31
N GLY A 75 -32.70 -45.40 -16.57
CA GLY A 75 -33.92 -46.02 -17.10
C GLY A 75 -33.75 -47.48 -17.56
N PHE A 76 -32.58 -48.09 -17.35
CA PHE A 76 -32.30 -49.50 -17.65
C PHE A 76 -31.24 -50.04 -16.67
N ILE A 77 -31.28 -51.35 -16.40
CA ILE A 77 -30.36 -52.01 -15.44
C ILE A 77 -29.30 -52.81 -16.21
N THR A 78 -28.02 -52.54 -15.94
CA THR A 78 -26.91 -53.33 -16.50
C THR A 78 -26.53 -54.48 -15.58
N LYS A 79 -25.85 -55.51 -16.12
CA LYS A 79 -25.33 -56.66 -15.35
C LYS A 79 -24.47 -56.24 -14.14
N ARG A 80 -23.72 -55.13 -14.27
CA ARG A 80 -22.91 -54.56 -13.18
C ARG A 80 -23.75 -53.86 -12.11
N ASP A 81 -24.87 -53.25 -12.48
CA ASP A 81 -25.77 -52.59 -11.54
C ASP A 81 -26.49 -53.61 -10.66
N MET A 82 -26.83 -54.78 -11.21
CA MET A 82 -27.43 -55.88 -10.44
C MET A 82 -26.44 -56.54 -9.47
N GLN A 83 -25.15 -56.58 -9.80
CA GLN A 83 -24.09 -57.05 -8.89
C GLN A 83 -23.84 -56.08 -7.72
N ARG A 84 -24.24 -54.80 -7.80
CA ARG A 84 -24.13 -53.84 -6.69
C ARG A 84 -25.09 -54.16 -5.53
N LEU A 85 -26.09 -55.03 -5.75
CA LEU A 85 -27.03 -55.51 -4.71
C LEU A 85 -26.45 -56.58 -3.77
N GLN A 86 -25.18 -56.97 -3.93
CA GLN A 86 -24.50 -58.03 -3.17
C GLN A 86 -24.45 -57.79 -1.62
N GLY A 87 -24.99 -56.69 -1.12
CA GLY A 87 -25.15 -56.40 0.32
C GLY A 87 -26.59 -56.23 0.82
N GLU A 88 -27.59 -56.12 -0.06
CA GLU A 88 -29.00 -55.88 0.33
C GLU A 88 -29.90 -57.12 0.17
N LEU A 89 -29.44 -58.13 -0.58
CA LEU A 89 -30.14 -59.41 -0.78
C LEU A 89 -29.22 -60.60 -0.43
N PRO A 90 -29.73 -61.70 0.17
CA PRO A 90 -28.92 -62.83 0.60
C PRO A 90 -28.62 -63.81 -0.57
N LEU A 91 -28.06 -63.31 -1.66
CA LEU A 91 -27.76 -64.09 -2.87
C LEU A 91 -26.29 -63.93 -3.28
N SER A 92 -25.70 -65.01 -3.81
CA SER A 92 -24.33 -64.97 -4.32
C SER A 92 -24.27 -64.25 -5.69
N PRO A 93 -23.12 -63.68 -6.08
CA PRO A 93 -22.99 -62.96 -7.35
C PRO A 93 -23.28 -63.86 -8.57
N GLU A 94 -22.98 -65.16 -8.48
CA GLU A 94 -23.29 -66.17 -9.51
C GLU A 94 -24.81 -66.44 -9.62
N GLN A 95 -25.53 -66.34 -8.50
CA GLN A 95 -27.00 -66.45 -8.47
C GLN A 95 -27.68 -65.18 -9.03
N LEU A 96 -27.11 -63.99 -8.78
CA LEU A 96 -27.62 -62.74 -9.37
C LEU A 96 -27.36 -62.69 -10.88
N GLU A 97 -26.23 -63.22 -11.34
CA GLU A 97 -25.90 -63.34 -12.76
C GLU A 97 -26.85 -64.26 -13.52
N THR A 98 -27.23 -65.40 -12.93
CA THR A 98 -28.24 -66.30 -13.51
C THR A 98 -29.65 -65.70 -13.51
N VAL A 99 -30.02 -64.92 -12.49
CA VAL A 99 -31.29 -64.18 -12.50
C VAL A 99 -31.30 -63.12 -13.61
N PHE A 100 -30.19 -62.39 -13.83
CA PHE A 100 -30.09 -61.40 -14.90
C PHE A 100 -30.26 -62.07 -16.28
N GLU A 101 -29.56 -63.17 -16.51
CA GLU A 101 -29.65 -63.92 -17.77
C GLU A 101 -31.03 -64.54 -18.02
N SER A 102 -31.77 -64.90 -16.97
CA SER A 102 -33.16 -65.38 -17.12
C SER A 102 -34.18 -64.27 -17.45
N LEU A 103 -33.87 -63.02 -17.06
CA LEU A 103 -34.73 -61.86 -17.32
C LEU A 103 -34.39 -61.19 -18.66
N ASP A 104 -33.13 -61.25 -19.09
CA ASP A 104 -32.63 -60.72 -20.38
C ASP A 104 -32.89 -61.72 -21.52
N ARG A 105 -34.17 -61.94 -21.84
CA ARG A 105 -34.59 -62.87 -22.90
C ARG A 105 -34.08 -62.50 -24.28
N GLU A 106 -33.78 -61.22 -24.49
CA GLU A 106 -33.25 -60.71 -25.76
C GLU A 106 -31.72 -60.77 -25.83
N SER A 107 -31.02 -61.13 -24.72
CA SER A 107 -29.56 -61.15 -24.59
C SER A 107 -28.91 -59.84 -25.02
N ASN A 108 -29.60 -58.72 -24.77
CA ASN A 108 -29.18 -57.39 -25.21
C ASN A 108 -28.29 -56.68 -24.16
N GLY A 109 -28.10 -57.29 -22.98
CA GLY A 109 -27.20 -56.84 -21.93
C GLY A 109 -27.76 -55.77 -20.99
N PHE A 110 -29.03 -55.36 -21.18
CA PHE A 110 -29.68 -54.28 -20.42
C PHE A 110 -31.16 -54.57 -20.18
N LEU A 111 -31.61 -54.56 -18.93
CA LEU A 111 -33.01 -54.80 -18.59
C LEU A 111 -33.80 -53.48 -18.56
N THR A 112 -34.84 -53.38 -19.39
CA THR A 112 -35.80 -52.28 -19.34
C THR A 112 -36.81 -52.44 -18.19
N PRO A 113 -37.51 -51.39 -17.74
CA PRO A 113 -38.45 -51.47 -16.62
C PRO A 113 -39.61 -52.44 -16.88
N ALA A 114 -40.01 -52.58 -18.15
CA ALA A 114 -41.05 -53.51 -18.57
C ALA A 114 -40.57 -54.97 -18.49
N GLU A 115 -39.38 -55.28 -19.02
CA GLU A 115 -38.79 -56.63 -18.97
C GLU A 115 -38.51 -57.07 -17.53
N PHE A 116 -37.98 -56.17 -16.69
CA PHE A 116 -37.75 -56.46 -15.28
C PHE A 116 -39.05 -56.76 -14.53
N SER A 117 -40.10 -55.97 -14.76
CA SER A 117 -41.40 -56.16 -14.08
C SER A 117 -42.14 -57.40 -14.57
N THR A 118 -42.13 -57.66 -15.88
CA THR A 118 -42.80 -58.82 -16.49
C THR A 118 -42.06 -60.12 -16.18
N GLY A 119 -40.72 -60.12 -16.22
CA GLY A 119 -39.90 -61.29 -15.93
C GLY A 119 -39.93 -61.67 -14.45
N LEU A 120 -39.91 -60.69 -13.53
CA LEU A 120 -40.07 -60.94 -12.09
C LEU A 120 -41.49 -61.44 -11.77
N GLY A 121 -42.51 -60.97 -12.49
CA GLY A 121 -43.89 -61.46 -12.36
C GLY A 121 -44.07 -62.92 -12.79
N GLN A 122 -43.39 -63.37 -13.86
CA GLN A 122 -43.41 -64.76 -14.29
C GLN A 122 -42.60 -65.69 -13.36
N LEU A 123 -41.55 -65.19 -12.71
CA LEU A 123 -40.77 -65.95 -11.73
C LEU A 123 -41.53 -66.17 -10.40
N VAL A 124 -42.51 -65.30 -10.10
CA VAL A 124 -43.31 -65.31 -8.86
C VAL A 124 -44.66 -66.05 -9.05
N GLY A 125 -44.95 -66.59 -10.24
CA GLY A 125 -46.03 -67.58 -10.43
C GLY A 125 -47.45 -66.99 -10.41
N LEU A 126 -47.67 -65.87 -11.10
CA LEU A 126 -49.02 -65.36 -11.39
C LEU A 126 -49.40 -65.70 -12.84
N GLU A 127 -50.16 -66.78 -13.02
CA GLU A 127 -50.89 -67.06 -14.26
C GLU A 127 -52.13 -66.16 -14.31
N ASP A 128 -52.23 -65.29 -15.32
CA ASP A 128 -53.48 -64.59 -15.65
C ASP A 128 -54.09 -65.22 -16.91
N THR A 129 -55.24 -65.86 -16.69
CA THR A 129 -56.20 -66.35 -17.68
C THR A 129 -56.82 -65.19 -18.45
N ALA A 130 -56.62 -65.13 -19.77
CA ALA A 130 -57.41 -64.32 -20.67
C ALA A 130 -58.14 -65.24 -21.67
N GLU A 131 -59.47 -65.11 -21.64
CA GLU A 131 -60.47 -65.97 -22.26
C GLU A 131 -60.38 -66.00 -23.79
N LEU A 132 -60.47 -67.22 -24.34
CA LEU A 132 -60.73 -67.53 -25.74
C LEU A 132 -62.24 -67.42 -26.00
N SER A 133 -62.62 -66.51 -26.90
CA SER A 133 -63.95 -66.45 -27.49
C SER A 133 -64.22 -67.68 -28.35
N ARG A 134 -65.20 -68.48 -27.93
CA ARG A 134 -65.80 -69.61 -28.65
C ARG A 134 -66.66 -69.10 -29.82
N GLU A 135 -66.35 -69.53 -31.04
CA GLU A 135 -67.33 -69.62 -32.12
C GLU A 135 -67.83 -71.07 -32.18
N GLU A 136 -69.09 -71.26 -31.84
CA GLU A 136 -69.82 -72.52 -32.01
C GLU A 136 -70.28 -72.63 -33.47
N ALA A 137 -69.73 -73.60 -34.19
CA ALA A 137 -70.28 -74.07 -35.46
C ALA A 137 -71.45 -75.02 -35.15
N ILE A 138 -72.67 -74.62 -35.51
CA ILE A 138 -73.87 -75.43 -35.40
C ILE A 138 -73.98 -76.37 -36.61
N GLU A 139 -74.41 -77.58 -36.28
CA GLU A 139 -74.56 -78.79 -37.09
C GLU A 139 -75.51 -78.63 -38.30
N ASP A 140 -75.05 -79.13 -39.45
CA ASP A 140 -75.87 -79.42 -40.63
C ASP A 140 -76.96 -80.45 -40.25
N THR A 141 -78.18 -79.96 -40.03
CA THR A 141 -79.37 -80.82 -39.96
C THR A 141 -79.95 -80.95 -41.37
N GLU A 142 -80.19 -82.19 -41.78
CA GLU A 142 -80.68 -82.61 -43.09
C GLU A 142 -81.79 -81.69 -43.64
N GLN A 143 -81.49 -80.93 -44.70
CA GLN A 143 -82.50 -80.22 -45.49
C GLN A 143 -83.40 -81.23 -46.21
N VAL A 144 -84.63 -81.35 -45.72
CA VAL A 144 -85.74 -81.93 -46.49
C VAL A 144 -86.06 -80.97 -47.64
N ASP A 145 -85.90 -81.42 -48.87
CA ASP A 145 -86.23 -80.67 -50.09
C ASP A 145 -87.76 -80.57 -50.25
N TRP A 146 -88.33 -79.43 -49.81
CA TRP A 146 -89.76 -79.11 -49.92
C TRP A 146 -90.17 -78.58 -51.29
N SER A 147 -89.32 -78.67 -52.32
CA SER A 147 -89.61 -78.18 -53.69
C SER A 147 -90.81 -78.85 -54.37
N GLN A 148 -91.36 -79.93 -53.78
CA GLN A 148 -92.53 -80.65 -54.29
C GLN A 148 -93.85 -80.23 -53.63
N ASP A 149 -93.83 -79.39 -52.59
CA ASP A 149 -95.05 -78.91 -51.93
C ASP A 149 -95.46 -77.53 -52.46
N ALA A 150 -96.59 -77.47 -53.19
CA ALA A 150 -97.08 -76.25 -53.83
C ALA A 150 -97.39 -75.13 -52.79
N ALA A 151 -97.73 -75.50 -51.56
CA ALA A 151 -97.97 -74.56 -50.47
C ALA A 151 -96.69 -73.85 -50.02
N ALA A 152 -95.58 -74.58 -49.90
CA ALA A 152 -94.27 -74.04 -49.51
C ALA A 152 -93.71 -73.07 -50.56
N VAL A 153 -93.85 -73.40 -51.85
CA VAL A 153 -93.44 -72.52 -52.96
C VAL A 153 -94.23 -71.21 -52.97
N THR A 154 -95.52 -71.28 -52.65
CA THR A 154 -96.39 -70.09 -52.59
C THR A 154 -95.96 -69.16 -51.46
N PHE A 155 -95.64 -69.70 -50.28
CA PHE A 155 -95.14 -68.92 -49.15
C PHE A 155 -93.78 -68.26 -49.41
N VAL A 156 -92.84 -68.99 -50.02
CA VAL A 156 -91.53 -68.45 -50.40
C VAL A 156 -91.67 -67.31 -51.41
N ASN A 157 -92.59 -67.43 -52.38
CA ASN A 157 -92.89 -66.35 -53.32
C ASN A 157 -93.46 -65.12 -52.62
N ILE A 158 -94.37 -65.30 -51.64
CA ILE A 158 -94.92 -64.20 -50.83
C ILE A 158 -93.81 -63.53 -50.01
N LEU A 159 -92.93 -64.30 -49.35
CA LEU A 159 -91.77 -63.74 -48.63
C LEU A 159 -90.78 -63.02 -49.55
N MET A 160 -90.63 -63.47 -50.80
CA MET A 160 -89.78 -62.82 -51.80
C MET A 160 -90.41 -61.51 -52.31
N GLU A 161 -91.71 -61.49 -52.58
CA GLU A 161 -92.47 -60.29 -52.97
C GLU A 161 -92.49 -59.24 -51.86
N LEU A 162 -92.54 -59.67 -50.59
CA LEU A 162 -92.42 -58.80 -49.43
C LEU A 162 -90.96 -58.36 -49.15
N GLY A 163 -89.97 -58.91 -49.85
CA GLY A 163 -88.55 -58.61 -49.63
C GLY A 163 -88.02 -59.10 -48.28
N ALA A 164 -88.66 -60.11 -47.71
CA ALA A 164 -88.38 -60.68 -46.38
C ALA A 164 -87.41 -61.88 -46.41
N ASN A 165 -87.04 -62.32 -47.61
CA ASN A 165 -86.16 -63.47 -47.88
C ASN A 165 -84.74 -63.37 -47.29
N LYS A 166 -84.35 -62.24 -46.69
CA LYS A 166 -83.07 -62.08 -45.97
C LYS A 166 -83.23 -61.48 -44.57
N LEU A 167 -84.47 -61.21 -44.13
CA LEU A 167 -84.76 -60.57 -42.85
C LEU A 167 -84.94 -61.58 -41.72
N PHE A 168 -85.48 -62.76 -42.02
CA PHE A 168 -85.67 -63.85 -41.06
C PHE A 168 -84.57 -64.91 -41.24
N ARG A 169 -83.95 -65.34 -40.13
CA ARG A 169 -82.92 -66.39 -40.12
C ARG A 169 -83.52 -67.79 -40.27
N ASP A 170 -84.65 -68.05 -39.61
CA ASP A 170 -85.27 -69.38 -39.55
C ASP A 170 -86.48 -69.48 -40.50
N GLN A 171 -86.20 -69.31 -41.80
CA GLN A 171 -87.24 -69.33 -42.85
C GLN A 171 -87.94 -70.68 -42.97
N GLN A 172 -87.27 -71.74 -42.54
CA GLN A 172 -87.80 -73.10 -42.55
C GLN A 172 -88.92 -73.28 -41.52
N GLU A 173 -88.78 -72.72 -40.32
CA GLU A 173 -89.80 -72.81 -39.26
C GLU A 173 -91.04 -71.97 -39.60
N LEU A 174 -90.85 -70.82 -40.22
CA LEU A 174 -91.95 -69.99 -40.71
C LEU A 174 -92.69 -70.66 -41.86
N CYS A 175 -91.98 -71.35 -42.75
CA CYS A 175 -92.58 -72.09 -43.85
C CYS A 175 -93.34 -73.33 -43.38
N SER A 176 -92.81 -74.08 -42.40
CA SER A 176 -93.52 -75.22 -41.82
C SER A 176 -94.79 -74.77 -41.07
N PHE A 177 -94.69 -73.70 -40.29
CA PHE A 177 -95.85 -73.11 -39.60
C PHE A 177 -96.91 -72.61 -40.57
N TRP A 178 -96.52 -72.00 -41.70
CA TRP A 178 -97.43 -71.59 -42.76
C TRP A 178 -98.18 -72.78 -43.37
N CYS A 179 -97.47 -73.84 -43.73
CA CYS A 179 -98.05 -75.06 -44.29
C CYS A 179 -99.00 -75.76 -43.29
N GLU A 180 -98.64 -75.81 -42.01
CA GLU A 180 -99.51 -76.35 -40.94
C GLU A 180 -100.77 -75.50 -40.75
N LEU A 181 -100.63 -74.17 -40.71
CA LEU A 181 -101.74 -73.24 -40.54
C LEU A 181 -102.71 -73.31 -41.72
N GLN A 182 -102.20 -73.44 -42.95
CA GLN A 182 -103.00 -73.59 -44.17
C GLN A 182 -103.81 -74.89 -44.19
N ARG A 183 -103.29 -75.98 -43.61
CA ARG A 183 -103.98 -77.29 -43.52
C ARG A 183 -105.05 -77.29 -42.44
N ASP A 184 -104.75 -76.75 -41.26
CA ASP A 184 -105.57 -76.94 -40.07
C ASP A 184 -106.57 -75.79 -39.84
N ARG A 185 -106.23 -74.54 -40.23
CA ARG A 185 -107.11 -73.35 -40.14
C ARG A 185 -106.79 -72.29 -41.22
N PRO A 186 -107.33 -72.44 -42.44
CA PRO A 186 -107.01 -71.56 -43.56
C PRO A 186 -107.44 -70.10 -43.36
N GLU A 187 -108.38 -69.82 -42.45
CA GLU A 187 -108.85 -68.45 -42.18
C GLU A 187 -107.76 -67.58 -41.53
N LEU A 188 -106.83 -68.18 -40.78
CA LEU A 188 -105.78 -67.47 -40.04
C LEU A 188 -104.53 -67.16 -40.88
N VAL A 189 -104.45 -67.73 -42.07
CA VAL A 189 -103.34 -67.53 -43.03
C VAL A 189 -103.26 -66.07 -43.46
N SER A 190 -104.41 -65.45 -43.75
CA SER A 190 -104.50 -64.01 -44.08
C SER A 190 -104.01 -63.09 -42.96
N VAL A 191 -104.29 -63.45 -41.70
CA VAL A 191 -103.85 -62.68 -40.52
C VAL A 191 -102.34 -62.80 -40.33
N LEU A 192 -101.76 -63.98 -40.58
CA LEU A 192 -100.32 -64.18 -40.54
C LEU A 192 -99.61 -63.40 -41.67
N GLU A 193 -100.18 -63.38 -42.87
CA GLU A 193 -99.75 -62.54 -44.00
C GLU A 193 -99.72 -61.06 -43.61
N GLU A 194 -100.80 -60.53 -43.02
CA GLU A 194 -100.88 -59.14 -42.56
C GLU A 194 -99.84 -58.82 -41.48
N ILE A 195 -99.62 -59.73 -40.53
CA ILE A 195 -98.58 -59.59 -39.49
C ILE A 195 -97.19 -59.60 -40.12
N LEU A 196 -96.93 -60.47 -41.08
CA LEU A 196 -95.65 -60.54 -41.79
C LEU A 196 -95.41 -59.26 -42.60
N VAL A 197 -96.40 -58.74 -43.31
CA VAL A 197 -96.31 -57.45 -44.02
C VAL A 197 -95.94 -56.33 -43.06
N HIS A 198 -96.62 -56.24 -41.92
CA HIS A 198 -96.36 -55.19 -40.93
C HIS A 198 -94.99 -55.36 -40.26
N ALA A 199 -94.61 -56.60 -39.89
CA ALA A 199 -93.31 -56.90 -39.29
C ALA A 199 -92.15 -56.63 -40.26
N VAL A 200 -92.30 -56.99 -41.53
CA VAL A 200 -91.30 -56.75 -42.57
C VAL A 200 -91.15 -55.26 -42.84
N SER A 201 -92.25 -54.49 -42.93
CA SER A 201 -92.19 -53.04 -43.08
C SER A 201 -91.47 -52.40 -41.89
N HIS A 202 -91.83 -52.77 -40.65
CA HIS A 202 -91.21 -52.19 -39.46
C HIS A 202 -89.73 -52.57 -39.32
N LEU A 203 -89.34 -53.79 -39.71
CA LEU A 203 -87.94 -54.20 -39.76
C LEU A 203 -87.15 -53.45 -40.84
N GLN A 204 -87.75 -53.24 -42.02
CA GLN A 204 -87.13 -52.45 -43.08
C GLN A 204 -86.94 -50.98 -42.67
N ASP A 205 -87.93 -50.40 -42.00
CA ASP A 205 -87.84 -49.03 -41.47
C ASP A 205 -86.76 -48.93 -40.38
N SER A 206 -86.70 -49.87 -39.44
CA SER A 206 -85.62 -49.95 -38.44
C SER A 206 -84.23 -50.13 -39.08
N ILE A 207 -84.11 -50.89 -40.17
CA ILE A 207 -82.85 -51.05 -40.90
C ILE A 207 -82.46 -49.74 -41.59
N ARG A 208 -83.40 -49.05 -42.23
CA ARG A 208 -83.15 -47.73 -42.86
C ARG A 208 -82.74 -46.69 -41.81
N GLU A 209 -83.38 -46.69 -40.65
CA GLU A 209 -83.02 -45.82 -39.52
C GLU A 209 -81.62 -46.14 -38.99
N ARG A 210 -81.29 -47.42 -38.79
CA ARG A 210 -79.94 -47.85 -38.39
C ARG A 210 -78.90 -47.40 -39.41
N ASP A 211 -79.13 -47.63 -40.70
CA ASP A 211 -78.18 -47.26 -41.75
C ASP A 211 -78.01 -45.73 -41.84
N SER A 212 -79.09 -44.96 -41.64
CA SER A 212 -79.06 -43.50 -41.55
C SER A 212 -78.25 -43.01 -40.34
N LEU A 213 -78.46 -43.61 -39.17
CA LEU A 213 -77.70 -43.31 -37.95
C LEU A 213 -76.22 -43.70 -38.09
N GLU A 214 -75.93 -44.84 -38.71
CA GLU A 214 -74.55 -45.27 -38.97
C GLU A 214 -73.84 -44.29 -39.91
N GLN A 215 -74.51 -43.82 -40.97
CA GLN A 215 -73.96 -42.78 -41.84
C GLN A 215 -73.76 -41.45 -41.10
N ALA A 216 -74.68 -41.06 -40.22
CA ALA A 216 -74.53 -39.86 -39.40
C ALA A 216 -73.35 -39.97 -38.42
N LEU A 217 -73.17 -41.14 -37.79
CA LEU A 217 -72.02 -41.43 -36.92
C LEU A 217 -70.71 -41.38 -37.71
N ARG A 218 -70.64 -42.04 -38.88
CA ARG A 218 -69.44 -41.99 -39.74
C ARG A 218 -69.09 -40.58 -40.20
N ARG A 219 -70.10 -39.73 -40.49
CA ARG A 219 -69.87 -38.31 -40.80
C ARG A 219 -69.31 -37.57 -39.59
N ARG A 220 -69.90 -37.73 -38.41
CA ARG A 220 -69.43 -37.14 -37.15
C ARG A 220 -68.01 -37.58 -36.79
N GLU A 221 -67.70 -38.85 -36.98
CA GLU A 221 -66.37 -39.42 -36.76
C GLU A 221 -65.34 -38.82 -37.73
N SER A 222 -65.68 -38.75 -39.03
CA SER A 222 -64.82 -38.10 -40.03
C SER A 222 -64.63 -36.60 -39.77
N GLU A 223 -65.66 -35.88 -39.33
CA GLU A 223 -65.58 -34.48 -38.95
C GLU A 223 -64.69 -34.30 -37.71
N HIS A 224 -64.85 -35.17 -36.70
CA HIS A 224 -64.01 -35.14 -35.51
C HIS A 224 -62.54 -35.42 -35.85
N ASP A 225 -62.26 -36.44 -36.67
CA ASP A 225 -60.91 -36.74 -37.14
C ASP A 225 -60.30 -35.58 -37.92
N GLN A 226 -61.09 -34.87 -38.72
CA GLN A 226 -60.61 -33.70 -39.46
C GLN A 226 -60.23 -32.56 -38.51
N VAL A 227 -61.05 -32.29 -37.50
CA VAL A 227 -60.75 -31.28 -36.46
C VAL A 227 -59.54 -31.68 -35.64
N VAL A 228 -59.42 -32.95 -35.26
CA VAL A 228 -58.26 -33.46 -34.53
C VAL A 228 -56.99 -33.27 -35.36
N ARG A 229 -57.02 -33.62 -36.65
CA ARG A 229 -55.89 -33.40 -37.56
C ARG A 229 -55.52 -31.92 -37.69
N SER A 230 -56.50 -31.02 -37.83
CA SER A 230 -56.21 -29.58 -37.93
C SER A 230 -55.56 -29.04 -36.65
N ILE A 231 -56.00 -29.48 -35.47
CA ILE A 231 -55.38 -29.09 -34.19
C ILE A 231 -53.95 -29.60 -34.09
N TYR A 232 -53.68 -30.84 -34.52
CA TYR A 232 -52.31 -31.38 -34.54
C TYR A 232 -51.40 -30.59 -35.49
N GLU A 233 -51.86 -30.28 -36.70
CA GLU A 233 -51.10 -29.49 -37.67
C GLU A 233 -50.82 -28.06 -37.14
N GLU A 234 -51.82 -27.41 -36.53
CA GLU A 234 -51.64 -26.10 -35.90
C GLU A 234 -50.65 -26.14 -34.73
N MET A 235 -50.76 -27.15 -33.85
CA MET A 235 -49.84 -27.33 -32.74
C MET A 235 -48.41 -27.62 -33.22
N GLU A 236 -48.24 -28.44 -34.26
CA GLU A 236 -46.92 -28.74 -34.82
C GLU A 236 -46.29 -27.50 -35.46
N ASN A 237 -47.08 -26.70 -36.16
CA ASN A 237 -46.62 -25.43 -36.73
C ASN A 237 -46.21 -24.43 -35.62
N GLN A 238 -47.00 -24.30 -34.55
CA GLN A 238 -46.62 -23.44 -33.41
C GLN A 238 -45.33 -23.92 -32.73
N ILE A 239 -45.18 -25.23 -32.52
CA ILE A 239 -43.95 -25.80 -31.96
C ILE A 239 -42.76 -25.51 -32.88
N ARG A 240 -42.94 -25.59 -34.21
CA ARG A 240 -41.90 -25.30 -35.19
C ARG A 240 -41.48 -23.83 -35.15
N GLU A 241 -42.45 -22.92 -35.18
CA GLU A 241 -42.20 -21.46 -35.13
C GLU A 241 -41.50 -21.04 -33.83
N GLU A 242 -41.95 -21.52 -32.68
CA GLU A 242 -41.31 -21.18 -31.40
C GLU A 242 -39.92 -21.81 -31.28
N ARG A 243 -39.69 -23.01 -31.83
CA ARG A 243 -38.33 -23.60 -31.91
C ARG A 243 -37.40 -22.76 -32.78
N GLU A 244 -37.83 -22.35 -33.97
CA GLU A 244 -37.03 -21.52 -34.87
C GLU A 244 -36.69 -20.17 -34.23
N LYS A 245 -37.67 -19.55 -33.57
CA LYS A 245 -37.47 -18.30 -32.84
C LYS A 245 -36.50 -18.44 -31.68
N HIS A 246 -36.59 -19.53 -30.91
CA HIS A 246 -35.64 -19.81 -29.82
C HIS A 246 -34.21 -20.04 -30.37
N LEU A 247 -34.08 -20.80 -31.47
CA LEU A 247 -32.79 -21.02 -32.14
C LEU A 247 -32.19 -19.71 -32.68
N ALA A 248 -33.01 -18.84 -33.26
CA ALA A 248 -32.58 -17.52 -33.73
C ALA A 248 -32.13 -16.63 -32.56
N GLN A 249 -32.88 -16.61 -31.45
CA GLN A 249 -32.50 -15.87 -30.24
C GLN A 249 -31.20 -16.39 -29.63
N ASP A 250 -31.02 -17.70 -29.54
CA ASP A 250 -29.79 -18.32 -29.04
C ASP A 250 -28.60 -18.00 -29.94
N SER A 251 -28.78 -18.05 -31.27
CA SER A 251 -27.73 -17.68 -32.23
C SER A 251 -27.30 -16.22 -32.07
N ILE A 252 -28.26 -15.29 -31.93
CA ILE A 252 -27.98 -13.86 -31.70
C ILE A 252 -27.25 -13.68 -30.37
N ARG A 253 -27.72 -14.31 -29.30
CA ARG A 253 -27.11 -14.21 -27.96
C ARG A 253 -25.69 -14.78 -27.96
N GLN A 254 -25.46 -15.88 -28.67
CA GLN A 254 -24.13 -16.48 -28.81
C GLN A 254 -23.20 -15.56 -29.60
N LYS A 255 -23.68 -14.93 -30.67
CA LYS A 255 -22.90 -13.96 -31.45
C LYS A 255 -22.53 -12.73 -30.62
N GLN A 256 -23.48 -12.15 -29.88
CA GLN A 256 -23.23 -11.01 -28.99
C GLN A 256 -22.21 -11.33 -27.89
N LYS A 257 -22.31 -12.51 -27.27
CA LYS A 257 -21.31 -12.97 -26.30
C LYS A 257 -19.93 -13.16 -26.95
N GLY A 258 -19.89 -13.67 -28.18
CA GLY A 258 -18.64 -13.78 -28.96
C GLY A 258 -18.00 -12.43 -29.20
N GLU A 259 -18.77 -11.44 -29.65
CA GLU A 259 -18.30 -10.06 -29.89
C GLU A 259 -17.79 -9.41 -28.59
N GLN A 260 -18.50 -9.57 -27.47
CA GLN A 260 -18.06 -9.05 -26.17
C GLN A 260 -16.73 -9.67 -25.70
N ILE A 261 -16.58 -10.99 -25.86
CA ILE A 261 -15.34 -11.68 -25.49
C ILE A 261 -14.20 -11.24 -26.40
N GLU A 262 -14.44 -11.02 -27.70
CA GLU A 262 -13.43 -10.55 -28.64
C GLU A 262 -12.95 -9.12 -28.33
N GLU A 263 -13.87 -8.23 -27.95
CA GLU A 263 -13.52 -6.88 -27.47
C GLU A 263 -12.71 -6.91 -26.17
N GLU A 264 -13.11 -7.74 -25.20
CA GLU A 264 -12.35 -7.90 -23.96
C GLU A 264 -10.96 -8.49 -24.23
N LEU A 265 -10.85 -9.46 -25.14
CA LEU A 265 -9.59 -10.07 -25.54
C LEU A 265 -8.66 -9.03 -26.18
N LYS A 266 -9.17 -8.18 -27.09
CA LYS A 266 -8.40 -7.05 -27.66
C LYS A 266 -7.89 -6.08 -26.61
N LEU A 267 -8.73 -5.70 -25.64
CA LEU A 267 -8.31 -4.82 -24.55
C LEU A 267 -7.20 -5.47 -23.70
N ARG A 268 -7.35 -6.76 -23.38
CA ARG A 268 -6.34 -7.53 -22.63
C ARG A 268 -5.03 -7.68 -23.39
N GLU A 269 -5.07 -7.92 -24.70
CA GLU A 269 -3.88 -7.95 -25.57
C GLU A 269 -3.16 -6.60 -25.54
N GLN A 270 -3.90 -5.49 -25.66
CA GLN A 270 -3.30 -4.16 -25.61
C GLN A 270 -2.64 -3.87 -24.25
N ASP A 271 -3.26 -4.30 -23.15
CA ASP A 271 -2.67 -4.13 -21.82
C ASP A 271 -1.43 -5.01 -21.60
N LEU A 272 -1.41 -6.22 -22.17
CA LEU A 272 -0.22 -7.07 -22.19
C LEU A 272 0.93 -6.42 -22.98
N GLU A 273 0.67 -5.81 -24.13
CA GLU A 273 1.68 -5.08 -24.90
C GLU A 273 2.26 -3.88 -24.11
N LYS A 274 1.39 -3.12 -23.42
CA LYS A 274 1.82 -2.03 -22.52
C LYS A 274 2.68 -2.54 -21.37
N ALA A 275 2.32 -3.68 -20.77
CA ALA A 275 3.11 -4.29 -19.70
C ALA A 275 4.48 -4.76 -20.22
N LEU A 276 4.53 -5.35 -21.40
CA LEU A 276 5.75 -5.89 -22.01
C LEU A 276 6.73 -4.77 -22.44
N THR A 277 6.21 -3.65 -22.93
CA THR A 277 7.03 -2.46 -23.22
C THR A 277 7.62 -1.84 -21.96
N LYS A 278 6.82 -1.69 -20.89
CA LYS A 278 7.31 -1.24 -19.57
C LYS A 278 8.35 -2.20 -18.99
N GLN A 279 8.16 -3.51 -19.12
CA GLN A 279 9.15 -4.50 -18.67
C GLN A 279 10.49 -4.30 -19.38
N LYS A 280 10.48 -4.13 -20.71
CA LYS A 280 11.72 -3.86 -21.48
C LYS A 280 12.41 -2.58 -21.02
N GLU A 281 11.64 -1.51 -20.78
CA GLU A 281 12.19 -0.25 -20.27
C GLU A 281 12.86 -0.44 -18.90
N LEU A 282 12.20 -1.13 -17.96
CA LEU A 282 12.76 -1.43 -16.65
C LEU A 282 14.01 -2.31 -16.74
N GLU A 283 14.03 -3.32 -17.60
CA GLU A 283 15.22 -4.15 -17.84
C GLU A 283 16.40 -3.32 -18.35
N THR A 284 16.17 -2.38 -19.26
CA THR A 284 17.23 -1.46 -19.72
C THR A 284 17.72 -0.56 -18.60
N ARG A 285 16.82 -0.06 -17.73
CA ARG A 285 17.18 0.76 -16.58
C ARG A 285 18.02 0.00 -15.57
N ILE A 286 17.67 -1.26 -15.28
CA ILE A 286 18.44 -2.13 -14.39
C ILE A 286 19.84 -2.37 -14.95
N ARG A 287 19.97 -2.64 -16.26
CA ARG A 287 21.29 -2.80 -16.90
C ARG A 287 22.13 -1.52 -16.77
N GLN A 288 21.53 -0.35 -17.01
CA GLN A 288 22.23 0.93 -16.87
C GLN A 288 22.70 1.15 -15.42
N LEU A 289 21.81 0.98 -14.44
CA LEU A 289 22.14 1.15 -13.03
C LEU A 289 23.23 0.16 -12.57
N SER A 290 23.21 -1.07 -13.08
CA SER A 290 24.25 -2.06 -12.81
C SER A 290 25.62 -1.61 -13.34
N CYS A 291 25.69 -1.08 -14.56
CA CYS A 291 26.91 -0.50 -15.12
C CYS A 291 27.42 0.71 -14.32
N GLU A 292 26.51 1.60 -13.87
CA GLU A 292 26.85 2.74 -13.02
C GLU A 292 27.39 2.27 -11.66
N GLN A 293 26.77 1.25 -11.06
CA GLN A 293 27.20 0.68 -9.79
C GLN A 293 28.60 0.05 -9.89
N THR A 294 28.91 -0.67 -10.97
CA THR A 294 30.26 -1.22 -11.19
C THR A 294 31.29 -0.11 -11.36
N TYR A 295 30.95 0.95 -12.10
CA TYR A 295 31.83 2.11 -12.29
C TYR A 295 32.13 2.83 -10.97
N ILE A 296 31.11 3.12 -10.16
CA ILE A 296 31.28 3.76 -8.84
C ILE A 296 32.13 2.87 -7.92
N LYS A 297 31.93 1.55 -7.97
CA LYS A 297 32.74 0.61 -7.17
C LYS A 297 34.22 0.66 -7.56
N GLU A 298 34.54 0.73 -8.84
CA GLU A 298 35.92 0.88 -9.31
C GLU A 298 36.54 2.21 -8.86
N GLN A 299 35.80 3.31 -8.97
CA GLN A 299 36.23 4.64 -8.49
C GLN A 299 36.51 4.63 -6.98
N ASN A 300 35.62 4.03 -6.18
CA ASN A 300 35.82 3.91 -4.74
C ASN A 300 37.06 3.08 -4.39
N GLN A 301 37.34 2.00 -5.13
CA GLN A 301 38.57 1.23 -4.93
C GLN A 301 39.84 2.01 -5.29
N GLN A 302 39.78 2.90 -6.28
CA GLN A 302 40.88 3.80 -6.62
C GLN A 302 41.11 4.83 -5.50
N LEU A 303 40.03 5.46 -5.01
CA LEU A 303 40.10 6.42 -3.89
C LEU A 303 40.64 5.77 -2.61
N GLN A 304 40.24 4.53 -2.32
CA GLN A 304 40.78 3.79 -1.18
C GLN A 304 42.28 3.56 -1.31
N ARG A 305 42.77 3.16 -2.50
CA ARG A 305 44.21 3.00 -2.76
C ARG A 305 44.95 4.32 -2.57
N LEU A 306 44.40 5.42 -3.08
CA LEU A 306 45.01 6.75 -2.95
C LEU A 306 45.05 7.22 -1.48
N ASN A 307 43.98 6.97 -0.71
CA ASN A 307 43.92 7.30 0.71
C ASN A 307 44.98 6.55 1.51
N VAL A 308 45.20 5.26 1.23
CA VAL A 308 46.27 4.49 1.87
C VAL A 308 47.64 5.08 1.55
N GLN A 309 47.91 5.44 0.30
CA GLN A 309 49.17 6.08 -0.09
C GLN A 309 49.39 7.43 0.60
N LEU A 310 48.34 8.25 0.70
CA LEU A 310 48.41 9.54 1.39
C LEU A 310 48.65 9.36 2.89
N GLN A 311 48.01 8.37 3.52
CA GLN A 311 48.26 8.05 4.93
C GLN A 311 49.72 7.62 5.17
N GLU A 312 50.28 6.78 4.30
CA GLU A 312 51.69 6.39 4.35
C GLU A 312 52.63 7.60 4.22
N GLN A 313 52.32 8.53 3.30
CA GLN A 313 53.10 9.76 3.14
C GLN A 313 53.02 10.67 4.38
N VAL A 314 51.84 10.81 4.97
CA VAL A 314 51.65 11.62 6.19
C VAL A 314 52.42 11.02 7.35
N GLU A 315 52.37 9.70 7.54
CA GLU A 315 53.10 9.04 8.63
C GLU A 315 54.62 9.17 8.42
N SER A 316 55.10 9.00 7.18
CA SER A 316 56.53 9.23 6.87
C SER A 316 56.97 10.68 7.16
N SER A 317 56.16 11.67 6.76
CA SER A 317 56.46 13.07 7.06
C SER A 317 56.43 13.37 8.56
N LYS A 318 55.56 12.70 9.32
CA LYS A 318 55.46 12.84 10.78
C LYS A 318 56.68 12.23 11.49
N GLU A 319 57.14 11.06 11.05
CA GLU A 319 58.37 10.45 11.56
C GLU A 319 59.60 11.35 11.31
N GLN A 320 59.70 11.91 10.10
CA GLN A 320 60.75 12.88 9.77
C GLN A 320 60.68 14.12 10.67
N LEU A 321 59.49 14.68 10.88
CA LEU A 321 59.31 15.83 11.76
C LEU A 321 59.73 15.49 13.20
N GLN A 322 59.32 14.34 13.74
CA GLN A 322 59.73 13.91 15.08
C GLN A 322 61.25 13.78 15.21
N ALA A 323 61.92 13.21 14.20
CA ALA A 323 63.37 13.12 14.19
C ALA A 323 64.05 14.51 14.21
N THR A 324 63.54 15.46 13.42
CA THR A 324 64.07 16.84 13.42
C THR A 324 63.82 17.57 14.74
N MET A 325 62.67 17.37 15.38
CA MET A 325 62.36 17.95 16.69
C MET A 325 63.30 17.40 17.77
N ALA A 326 63.61 16.10 17.73
CA ALA A 326 64.57 15.50 18.65
C ALA A 326 65.98 16.10 18.48
N GLN A 327 66.43 16.31 17.24
CA GLN A 327 67.70 16.98 16.95
C GLN A 327 67.72 18.43 17.47
N LEU A 328 66.64 19.19 17.26
CA LEU A 328 66.50 20.55 17.79
C LEU A 328 66.57 20.58 19.33
N SER A 329 65.93 19.63 20.02
CA SER A 329 65.98 19.54 21.48
C SER A 329 67.40 19.32 21.99
N VAL A 330 68.19 18.48 21.31
CA VAL A 330 69.61 18.25 21.66
C VAL A 330 70.43 19.52 21.45
N LEU A 331 70.23 20.24 20.35
CA LEU A 331 70.91 21.51 20.08
C LEU A 331 70.54 22.59 21.11
N GLN A 332 69.28 22.65 21.53
CA GLN A 332 68.83 23.56 22.59
C GLN A 332 69.48 23.25 23.94
N LEU A 333 69.62 21.97 24.30
CA LEU A 333 70.33 21.57 25.50
C LEU A 333 71.81 22.01 25.46
N ASN A 334 72.49 21.71 24.36
CA ASN A 334 73.91 22.07 24.17
C ASN A 334 74.13 23.59 24.22
N THR A 335 73.27 24.36 23.56
CA THR A 335 73.35 25.83 23.59
C THR A 335 73.06 26.40 24.99
N ALA A 336 72.15 25.80 25.75
CA ALA A 336 71.91 26.18 27.15
C ALA A 336 73.11 25.88 28.05
N GLU A 337 73.74 24.71 27.91
CA GLU A 337 74.97 24.36 28.64
C GLU A 337 76.12 25.31 28.31
N GLU A 338 76.31 25.64 27.04
CA GLU A 338 77.30 26.65 26.62
C GLU A 338 77.00 28.03 27.20
N GLN A 339 75.74 28.46 27.24
CA GLN A 339 75.36 29.74 27.85
C GLN A 339 75.68 29.78 29.34
N VAL A 340 75.41 28.69 30.08
CA VAL A 340 75.77 28.57 31.50
C VAL A 340 77.29 28.62 31.68
N ALA A 341 78.06 27.92 30.84
CA ALA A 341 79.52 27.96 30.87
C ALA A 341 80.06 29.38 30.59
N ARG A 342 79.50 30.08 29.59
CA ARG A 342 79.84 31.47 29.28
C ARG A 342 79.52 32.40 30.46
N GLN A 343 78.35 32.29 31.08
CA GLN A 343 77.98 33.08 32.26
C GLN A 343 78.94 32.83 33.43
N ARG A 344 79.33 31.57 33.68
CA ARG A 344 80.31 31.21 34.71
C ARG A 344 81.68 31.83 34.42
N ASN A 345 82.13 31.80 33.17
CA ASN A 345 83.39 32.43 32.77
C ASN A 345 83.35 33.94 32.93
N VAL A 346 82.26 34.60 32.52
CA VAL A 346 82.06 36.04 32.73
C VAL A 346 82.05 36.39 34.22
N MET A 347 81.37 35.61 35.05
CA MET A 347 81.36 35.79 36.51
C MET A 347 82.76 35.65 37.12
N ASN A 348 83.55 34.67 36.68
CA ASN A 348 84.93 34.48 37.14
C ASN A 348 85.82 35.65 36.73
N VAL A 349 85.73 36.11 35.47
CA VAL A 349 86.46 37.29 34.99
C VAL A 349 86.04 38.55 35.76
N SER A 350 84.74 38.76 35.96
CA SER A 350 84.22 39.88 36.74
C SER A 350 84.68 39.84 38.20
N ARG A 351 84.75 38.66 38.82
CA ARG A 351 85.27 38.49 40.19
C ARG A 351 86.76 38.80 40.25
N ASN A 352 87.54 38.38 39.26
CA ASN A 352 88.97 38.70 39.17
C ASN A 352 89.21 40.19 38.91
N MET A 353 88.47 40.79 37.98
CA MET A 353 88.46 42.24 37.76
C MET A 353 88.04 43.02 39.01
N GLN A 354 87.10 42.52 39.80
CA GLN A 354 86.70 43.16 41.05
C GLN A 354 87.82 43.09 42.09
N LYS A 355 88.53 41.97 42.21
CA LYS A 355 89.71 41.86 43.08
C LYS A 355 90.83 42.81 42.64
N GLU A 356 91.09 42.90 41.33
CA GLU A 356 92.04 43.87 40.78
C GLU A 356 91.56 45.30 41.02
N LYS A 357 90.29 45.59 40.81
CA LYS A 357 89.68 46.89 41.13
C LYS A 357 89.82 47.23 42.60
N ASP A 358 89.62 46.30 43.53
CA ASP A 358 89.77 46.55 44.97
C ASP A 358 91.25 46.70 45.36
N SER A 359 92.17 46.06 44.64
CA SER A 359 93.61 46.27 44.76
C SER A 359 94.00 47.67 44.25
N LEU A 360 93.53 48.03 43.05
CA LEU A 360 93.72 49.34 42.44
C LEU A 360 93.04 50.43 43.25
N LEU A 361 91.85 50.21 43.81
CA LEU A 361 91.16 51.14 44.70
C LEU A 361 91.93 51.36 45.97
N ARG A 362 92.55 50.33 46.57
CA ARG A 362 93.46 50.52 47.71
C ARG A 362 94.69 51.36 47.33
N GLN A 363 95.27 51.13 46.16
CA GLN A 363 96.33 52.00 45.63
C GLN A 363 95.82 53.41 45.35
N LEU A 364 94.60 53.56 44.84
CA LEU A 364 93.93 54.82 44.57
C LEU A 364 93.50 55.52 45.86
N GLU A 365 93.23 54.81 46.94
CA GLU A 365 92.87 55.31 48.26
C GLU A 365 94.10 55.88 48.95
N LEU A 366 95.26 55.22 48.81
CA LEU A 366 96.55 55.78 49.18
C LEU A 366 96.88 57.05 48.36
N LEU A 367 96.65 57.02 47.04
CA LEU A 367 96.81 58.19 46.17
C LEU A 367 95.75 59.27 46.43
N ARG A 368 94.54 58.90 46.87
CA ARG A 368 93.46 59.81 47.25
C ARG A 368 93.76 60.44 48.59
N ASP A 369 94.29 59.75 49.59
CA ASP A 369 94.75 60.36 50.83
C ASP A 369 95.90 61.35 50.57
N MET A 370 96.78 61.05 49.61
CA MET A 370 97.76 62.01 49.12
C MET A 370 97.13 63.20 48.38
N ASN A 371 96.10 62.98 47.55
CA ASN A 371 95.38 64.03 46.83
C ASN A 371 94.34 64.79 47.68
N LYS A 372 93.90 64.23 48.82
CA LYS A 372 92.96 64.80 49.80
C LYS A 372 93.66 65.85 50.68
N ARG A 373 94.99 65.89 50.66
CA ARG A 373 95.78 67.05 51.10
C ARG A 373 95.88 68.17 50.05
N LEU A 374 95.40 67.95 48.81
CA LEU A 374 95.66 68.82 47.65
C LEU A 374 94.41 69.18 46.81
N ARG A 375 93.19 68.74 47.17
CA ARG A 375 91.98 68.94 46.36
C ARG A 375 90.70 69.18 47.17
N ASP A 376 90.80 69.86 48.31
CA ASP A 376 89.62 70.32 49.07
C ASP A 376 88.88 71.50 48.40
N GLU A 377 89.33 71.97 47.23
CA GLU A 377 88.80 73.19 46.62
C GLU A 377 87.99 73.05 45.33
N LYS A 378 87.74 71.86 44.78
CA LYS A 378 86.99 71.79 43.51
C LYS A 378 86.01 70.62 43.39
N ASP A 379 84.76 71.04 43.19
CA ASP A 379 83.72 70.37 42.42
C ASP A 379 82.80 69.42 43.19
N ALA A 380 81.92 70.08 43.94
CA ALA A 380 80.51 69.75 43.89
C ALA A 380 79.98 69.68 42.43
N GLN A 381 79.15 68.66 42.18
CA GLN A 381 78.10 68.54 41.14
C GLN A 381 78.32 67.59 39.94
N GLN A 382 77.23 66.84 39.69
CA GLN A 382 76.84 66.03 38.51
C GLN A 382 77.38 64.58 38.47
N SER A 383 76.60 63.52 38.20
CA SER A 383 75.39 63.41 37.37
C SER A 383 74.59 62.12 37.62
N GLN A 384 73.27 62.25 37.72
CA GLN A 384 72.26 61.22 37.43
C GLN A 384 72.18 60.93 35.92
N LYS A 385 71.89 59.67 35.52
CA LYS A 385 70.73 59.25 34.68
C LYS A 385 70.85 57.79 34.17
N ARG A 386 69.76 57.01 34.32
CA ARG A 386 69.45 55.83 33.47
C ARG A 386 67.94 55.73 33.15
N SER A 387 67.66 55.81 31.83
CA SER A 387 66.62 55.23 30.93
C SER A 387 65.16 54.93 31.34
N LYS A 388 64.22 55.38 30.49
CA LYS A 388 62.75 55.12 30.43
C LYS A 388 62.39 53.91 29.53
N ILE A 389 61.26 53.25 29.82
CA ILE A 389 60.58 52.20 29.02
C ILE A 389 59.39 52.81 28.25
N VAL A 390 59.10 52.33 27.03
CA VAL A 390 58.09 52.85 26.08
C VAL A 390 56.75 52.10 26.21
N ASN A 391 55.64 52.83 26.31
CA ASN A 391 54.25 52.31 26.26
C ASN A 391 53.63 52.50 24.85
N PRO A 392 52.70 51.62 24.41
CA PRO A 392 52.04 51.72 23.10
C PRO A 392 51.12 52.96 22.99
N GLN A 393 50.97 53.48 21.76
CA GLN A 393 50.36 54.79 21.52
C GLN A 393 48.84 54.79 21.31
N ARG A 394 48.21 53.74 20.73
CA ARG A 394 46.74 53.67 20.53
C ARG A 394 46.19 52.24 20.51
N VAL A 395 44.95 52.06 20.97
CA VAL A 395 44.22 50.77 21.02
C VAL A 395 42.88 50.92 20.31
N PHE A 396 42.51 49.98 19.44
CA PHE A 396 41.24 49.97 18.71
C PHE A 396 40.43 48.71 19.04
N LYS A 397 39.13 48.87 19.29
CA LYS A 397 38.18 47.82 19.62
C LYS A 397 37.34 47.46 18.39
N VAL A 398 37.48 46.23 17.90
CA VAL A 398 36.73 45.69 16.76
C VAL A 398 35.82 44.55 17.22
N VAL A 399 34.52 44.62 16.92
CA VAL A 399 33.53 43.62 17.35
C VAL A 399 32.99 42.84 16.14
N PHE A 400 33.01 41.50 16.23
CA PHE A 400 32.53 40.61 15.16
C PHE A 400 31.11 40.12 15.48
N LEU A 401 30.18 40.26 14.53
CA LEU A 401 28.77 39.91 14.65
C LEU A 401 28.33 38.99 13.51
N GLY A 402 27.26 38.23 13.73
CA GLY A 402 26.71 37.29 12.74
C GLY A 402 26.29 35.97 13.36
N ASN A 403 25.49 35.20 12.62
CA ASN A 403 24.91 33.94 13.12
C ASN A 403 25.98 32.90 13.53
N SER A 404 25.55 31.88 14.27
CA SER A 404 26.41 30.75 14.65
C SER A 404 26.91 30.03 13.39
N GLY A 405 28.18 29.62 13.40
CA GLY A 405 28.76 28.86 12.27
C GLY A 405 29.16 29.69 11.04
N VAL A 406 28.99 31.02 11.03
CA VAL A 406 29.45 31.86 9.89
C VAL A 406 30.97 32.04 9.82
N GLY A 407 31.71 31.62 10.86
CA GLY A 407 33.18 31.59 10.88
C GLY A 407 33.89 32.78 11.55
N LYS A 408 33.22 33.52 12.45
CA LYS A 408 33.82 34.65 13.20
C LYS A 408 35.06 34.25 14.00
N SER A 409 34.92 33.21 14.83
CA SER A 409 35.97 32.69 15.70
C SER A 409 37.15 32.14 14.90
N SER A 410 36.85 31.35 13.86
CA SER A 410 37.85 30.80 12.94
C SER A 410 38.62 31.91 12.21
N PHE A 411 37.93 32.99 11.81
CA PHE A 411 38.55 34.15 11.18
C PHE A 411 39.50 34.88 12.14
N ILE A 412 39.06 35.16 13.37
CA ILE A 412 39.89 35.83 14.39
C ILE A 412 41.11 34.99 14.75
N GLN A 413 40.93 33.68 14.97
CA GLN A 413 42.05 32.78 15.28
C GLN A 413 43.05 32.68 14.12
N HIS A 414 42.56 32.54 12.89
CA HIS A 414 43.43 32.50 11.72
C HIS A 414 44.21 33.81 11.57
N TYR A 415 43.56 34.96 11.77
CA TYR A 415 44.21 36.26 11.70
C TYR A 415 45.26 36.48 12.79
N CYS A 416 44.98 36.08 14.03
CA CYS A 416 45.90 36.29 15.15
C CYS A 416 47.06 35.29 15.16
N MET A 417 46.77 34.01 14.90
CA MET A 417 47.67 32.87 15.14
C MET A 417 48.17 32.19 13.85
N GLY A 418 47.60 32.51 12.67
CA GLY A 418 47.99 31.92 11.38
C GLY A 418 47.52 30.48 11.15
N HIS A 419 46.68 29.92 12.04
CA HIS A 419 46.23 28.53 11.97
C HIS A 419 44.70 28.47 11.76
N PHE A 420 44.24 27.51 10.96
CA PHE A 420 42.82 27.23 10.76
C PHE A 420 42.46 25.89 11.40
N TYR A 421 41.39 25.87 12.20
CA TYR A 421 40.85 24.66 12.83
C TYR A 421 39.48 24.34 12.24
N SER A 422 39.35 23.18 11.58
CA SER A 422 38.11 22.73 10.95
C SER A 422 37.00 22.37 11.94
N ASN A 423 37.36 21.98 13.17
CA ASN A 423 36.44 21.51 14.22
C ASN A 423 36.36 22.51 15.39
N MET A 424 36.01 23.77 15.12
CA MET A 424 35.74 24.74 16.19
C MET A 424 34.36 24.54 16.80
N ASN A 425 34.29 24.45 18.13
CA ASN A 425 33.04 24.47 18.87
C ASN A 425 32.38 25.85 18.80
N ALA A 426 31.05 25.91 18.89
CA ALA A 426 30.33 27.19 18.92
C ALA A 426 30.74 28.03 20.14
N SER A 427 31.08 29.31 19.93
CA SER A 427 31.43 30.23 21.03
C SER A 427 30.27 30.36 22.01
N VAL A 428 30.52 29.96 23.27
CA VAL A 428 29.62 30.16 24.40
C VAL A 428 30.04 31.47 25.09
N GLY A 429 29.32 32.56 24.82
CA GLY A 429 29.64 33.88 25.37
C GLY A 429 30.49 34.76 24.44
N ILE A 430 31.36 35.58 25.01
CA ILE A 430 32.19 36.56 24.30
C ILE A 430 33.65 36.31 24.67
N ASP A 431 34.50 36.21 23.66
CA ASP A 431 35.95 36.05 23.79
C ASP A 431 36.66 37.21 23.09
N PHE A 432 37.90 37.53 23.45
CA PHE A 432 38.66 38.55 22.75
C PHE A 432 40.12 38.20 22.56
N GLN A 433 40.68 38.59 21.42
CA GLN A 433 42.10 38.46 21.12
C GLN A 433 42.75 39.81 20.86
N ILE A 434 44.01 39.93 21.25
CA ILE A 434 44.79 41.16 21.07
C ILE A 434 45.84 40.93 20.00
N LYS A 435 45.88 41.81 19.00
CA LYS A 435 46.91 41.83 17.97
C LYS A 435 47.55 43.22 17.87
N THR A 436 48.84 43.31 18.18
CA THR A 436 49.60 44.55 17.97
C THR A 436 50.15 44.57 16.56
N LEU A 437 49.93 45.67 15.85
CA LEU A 437 50.41 45.92 14.50
C LEU A 437 51.30 47.16 14.52
N THR A 438 52.39 47.11 13.76
CA THR A 438 53.25 48.28 13.54
C THR A 438 52.94 48.82 12.15
N LEU A 439 52.27 49.97 12.09
CA LEU A 439 51.94 50.68 10.86
C LEU A 439 52.90 51.87 10.74
N GLY A 440 53.93 51.75 9.91
CA GLY A 440 54.98 52.77 9.79
C GLY A 440 55.74 52.99 11.10
N SER A 441 55.68 54.20 11.66
CA SER A 441 56.31 54.57 12.94
C SER A 441 55.41 54.41 14.17
N THR A 442 54.17 53.96 14.00
CA THR A 442 53.18 53.90 15.08
C THR A 442 52.83 52.45 15.41
N THR A 443 52.89 52.10 16.69
CA THR A 443 52.41 50.82 17.20
C THR A 443 50.95 50.96 17.65
N ILE A 444 50.08 50.21 17.01
CA ILE A 444 48.65 50.15 17.34
C ILE A 444 48.30 48.76 17.86
N THR A 445 47.32 48.68 18.75
CA THR A 445 46.85 47.41 19.30
C THR A 445 45.37 47.21 18.96
N LEU A 446 45.04 46.14 18.24
CA LEU A 446 43.67 45.74 17.94
C LEU A 446 43.16 44.80 19.03
N GLN A 447 41.99 45.09 19.58
CA GLN A 447 41.19 44.19 20.41
C GLN A 447 40.05 43.63 19.55
N LEU A 448 40.15 42.36 19.17
CA LEU A 448 39.17 41.66 18.34
C LEU A 448 38.21 40.89 19.25
N TRP A 449 36.97 41.34 19.34
CA TRP A 449 35.94 40.76 20.20
C TRP A 449 35.09 39.77 19.38
N ASP A 450 35.25 38.48 19.67
CA ASP A 450 34.42 37.39 19.14
C ASP A 450 33.12 37.29 19.95
N THR A 451 31.99 37.20 19.25
CA THR A 451 30.67 37.13 19.90
C THR A 451 29.96 35.83 19.56
N ALA A 452 29.17 35.31 20.50
CA ALA A 452 28.31 34.17 20.26
C ALA A 452 27.27 34.50 19.17
N GLY A 453 27.26 33.71 18.10
CA GLY A 453 26.32 33.86 16.99
C GLY A 453 24.95 33.21 17.21
N GLN A 454 24.71 32.59 18.37
CA GLN A 454 23.39 32.06 18.71
C GLN A 454 22.49 33.20 19.18
N GLU A 455 21.31 33.26 18.60
CA GLU A 455 20.25 34.24 18.86
C GLU A 455 19.85 34.33 20.34
N ARG A 456 20.01 33.24 21.11
CA ARG A 456 19.76 33.20 22.56
C ARG A 456 20.70 34.05 23.41
N PHE A 457 21.85 34.47 22.87
CA PHE A 457 22.82 35.33 23.56
C PHE A 457 22.83 36.79 23.07
N ARG A 458 21.89 37.16 22.18
CA ARG A 458 21.85 38.48 21.53
C ARG A 458 21.76 39.65 22.52
N SER A 459 21.03 39.49 23.62
CA SER A 459 20.92 40.50 24.70
C SER A 459 22.25 40.75 25.44
N ILE A 460 23.14 39.75 25.49
CA ILE A 460 24.48 39.88 26.09
C ILE A 460 25.41 40.61 25.12
N THR A 461 25.34 40.29 23.82
CA THR A 461 26.16 40.88 22.75
C THR A 461 25.95 42.40 22.61
N GLU A 462 24.73 42.88 22.86
CA GLU A 462 24.37 44.31 22.75
C GLU A 462 25.11 45.25 23.70
N GLN A 463 25.58 44.76 24.85
CA GLN A 463 26.34 45.58 25.81
C GLN A 463 27.75 45.95 25.28
N TYR A 464 28.25 45.23 24.28
CA TYR A 464 29.63 45.32 23.80
C TYR A 464 29.78 46.23 22.58
N TYR A 465 28.67 46.68 21.98
CA TYR A 465 28.66 47.68 20.90
C TYR A 465 29.17 49.04 21.39
N ARG A 466 29.02 49.33 22.70
CA ARG A 466 29.44 50.60 23.29
C ARG A 466 30.96 50.74 23.21
N LYS A 467 31.41 51.88 22.66
CA LYS A 467 32.83 52.23 22.45
C LYS A 467 33.58 51.27 21.50
N ALA A 468 32.89 50.61 20.57
CA ALA A 468 33.57 49.91 19.49
C ALA A 468 34.06 50.94 18.45
N ASP A 469 35.31 50.80 18.00
CA ASP A 469 35.90 51.60 16.93
C ASP A 469 35.55 51.01 15.55
N GLY A 470 35.29 49.70 15.48
CA GLY A 470 34.81 49.03 14.27
C GLY A 470 33.90 47.84 14.56
N ILE A 471 32.92 47.59 13.68
CA ILE A 471 32.03 46.43 13.75
C ILE A 471 32.03 45.70 12.42
N LEU A 472 32.25 44.40 12.49
CA LEU A 472 32.27 43.48 11.36
C LEU A 472 31.05 42.57 11.43
N VAL A 473 30.09 42.76 10.52
CA VAL A 473 28.95 41.86 10.38
C VAL A 473 29.30 40.80 9.35
N MET A 474 29.43 39.55 9.78
CA MET A 474 29.79 38.42 8.95
C MET A 474 28.58 37.54 8.65
N TYR A 475 28.45 37.10 7.40
CA TYR A 475 27.51 36.07 6.98
C TYR A 475 28.23 35.00 6.17
N ASP A 476 27.62 33.82 6.07
CA ASP A 476 28.12 32.73 5.25
C ASP A 476 27.47 32.80 3.87
N VAL A 477 28.28 32.95 2.82
CA VAL A 477 27.75 33.08 1.45
C VAL A 477 27.08 31.78 0.95
N THR A 478 27.33 30.65 1.62
CA THR A 478 26.70 29.35 1.34
C THR A 478 25.40 29.12 2.10
N HIS A 479 25.06 30.00 3.04
CA HIS A 479 23.83 29.92 3.83
C HIS A 479 23.04 31.22 3.77
N SER A 480 22.00 31.26 2.93
CA SER A 480 21.14 32.44 2.75
C SER A 480 20.46 32.89 4.04
N THR A 481 20.11 31.97 4.95
CA THR A 481 19.56 32.30 6.27
C THR A 481 20.48 33.19 7.10
N SER A 482 21.80 32.99 7.00
CA SER A 482 22.79 33.84 7.68
C SER A 482 22.83 35.26 7.11
N PHE A 483 22.56 35.41 5.82
CA PHE A 483 22.49 36.70 5.14
C PHE A 483 21.18 37.44 5.41
N THR A 484 20.04 36.74 5.43
CA THR A 484 18.76 37.34 5.83
C THR A 484 18.81 37.88 7.27
N ALA A 485 19.52 37.17 8.15
CA ALA A 485 19.72 37.59 9.54
C ALA A 485 20.61 38.85 9.70
N VAL A 486 21.41 39.21 8.69
CA VAL A 486 22.27 40.43 8.71
C VAL A 486 21.44 41.67 8.98
N ARG A 487 20.24 41.79 8.42
CA ARG A 487 19.37 42.96 8.64
C ARG A 487 19.07 43.16 10.13
N GLY A 488 18.73 42.09 10.83
CA GLY A 488 18.52 42.14 12.27
C GLY A 488 19.79 42.59 13.01
N TRP A 489 20.96 42.09 12.62
CA TRP A 489 22.24 42.51 13.21
C TRP A 489 22.52 44.00 12.96
N LEU A 490 22.24 44.51 11.76
CA LEU A 490 22.37 45.92 11.40
C LEU A 490 21.41 46.81 12.19
N ASP A 491 20.16 46.40 12.38
CA ASP A 491 19.17 47.16 13.14
C ASP A 491 19.57 47.26 14.64
N SER A 492 20.03 46.15 15.23
CA SER A 492 20.54 46.14 16.62
C SER A 492 21.80 46.99 16.81
N VAL A 493 22.62 47.08 15.76
CA VAL A 493 23.81 47.94 15.70
C VAL A 493 23.36 49.40 15.69
N LYS A 494 22.51 49.81 14.73
CA LYS A 494 22.06 51.21 14.58
C LYS A 494 21.43 51.79 15.84
N GLU A 495 20.65 51.00 16.58
CA GLU A 495 20.00 51.47 17.81
C GLU A 495 20.99 51.83 18.94
N LYS A 496 22.19 51.25 18.94
CA LYS A 496 23.11 51.26 20.09
C LYS A 496 24.54 51.71 19.77
N MET A 497 24.84 52.05 18.52
CA MET A 497 26.16 52.52 18.07
C MET A 497 26.48 53.92 18.57
N CYS A 498 27.77 54.19 18.76
CA CYS A 498 28.27 55.54 18.98
C CYS A 498 28.68 56.17 17.64
N ASP A 499 28.44 57.47 17.50
CA ASP A 499 28.79 58.25 16.32
C ASP A 499 30.31 58.15 16.05
N GLY A 500 30.70 57.63 14.88
CA GLY A 500 32.11 57.46 14.47
C GLY A 500 32.68 56.02 14.43
N ALA A 501 31.90 54.99 14.75
CA ALA A 501 32.34 53.58 14.60
C ALA A 501 32.24 53.12 13.14
N VAL A 502 33.26 52.41 12.62
CA VAL A 502 33.26 51.92 11.23
C VAL A 502 32.54 50.57 11.12
N LEU A 503 31.47 50.51 10.34
CA LEU A 503 30.69 49.30 10.09
C LEU A 503 31.09 48.65 8.75
N MET A 504 31.36 47.34 8.76
CA MET A 504 31.68 46.56 7.55
C MET A 504 30.85 45.29 7.46
N LEU A 505 30.44 44.92 6.25
CA LEU A 505 29.73 43.70 5.94
C LEU A 505 30.65 42.72 5.20
N LEU A 506 30.76 41.49 5.68
CA LEU A 506 31.62 40.44 5.12
C LEU A 506 30.86 39.17 4.77
N GLY A 507 30.96 38.74 3.51
CA GLY A 507 30.55 37.41 3.08
C GLY A 507 31.71 36.43 3.22
N ASN A 508 31.65 35.59 4.24
CA ASN A 508 32.67 34.59 4.58
C ASN A 508 32.34 33.22 3.98
N LYS A 509 33.32 32.31 4.01
CA LYS A 509 33.30 30.97 3.39
C LYS A 509 33.20 30.98 1.87
N LEU A 510 33.88 31.95 1.26
CA LEU A 510 33.99 32.03 -0.20
C LEU A 510 34.67 30.79 -0.80
N ASP A 511 35.53 30.11 -0.02
CA ASP A 511 36.13 28.81 -0.32
C ASP A 511 35.10 27.69 -0.49
N LEU A 512 33.92 27.81 0.11
CA LEU A 512 32.80 26.87 -0.07
C LEU A 512 31.77 27.38 -1.08
N ALA A 513 31.97 28.56 -1.67
CA ALA A 513 30.96 29.33 -2.40
C ALA A 513 31.02 29.13 -3.92
N ASP A 514 30.94 27.88 -4.35
CA ASP A 514 30.83 27.54 -5.76
C ASP A 514 29.47 27.97 -6.34
N SER A 515 29.32 27.96 -7.66
CA SER A 515 28.10 28.43 -8.36
C SER A 515 26.80 27.77 -7.89
N HIS A 516 26.83 26.57 -7.32
CA HIS A 516 25.66 25.87 -6.76
C HIS A 516 25.49 26.04 -5.24
N ASN A 517 26.59 26.24 -4.51
CA ASN A 517 26.57 26.34 -3.05
C ASN A 517 26.45 27.78 -2.56
N ARG A 518 26.89 28.76 -3.36
CA ARG A 518 26.68 30.17 -3.08
C ARG A 518 25.19 30.50 -3.13
N LYS A 519 24.58 30.68 -1.97
CA LYS A 519 23.16 31.06 -1.83
C LYS A 519 22.96 32.58 -1.79
N VAL A 520 24.04 33.36 -1.73
CA VAL A 520 24.01 34.83 -1.66
C VAL A 520 24.96 35.40 -2.71
N THR A 521 24.41 36.00 -3.75
CA THR A 521 25.20 36.60 -4.83
C THR A 521 25.96 37.83 -4.34
N ARG A 522 27.04 38.18 -5.06
CA ARG A 522 27.79 39.41 -4.78
C ARG A 522 26.91 40.65 -4.95
N GLY A 523 26.01 40.64 -5.93
CA GLY A 523 25.08 41.73 -6.17
C GLY A 523 24.07 41.93 -5.04
N GLU A 524 23.61 40.84 -4.41
CA GLU A 524 22.73 40.94 -3.22
C GLU A 524 23.46 41.53 -2.02
N GLY A 525 24.68 41.06 -1.74
CA GLY A 525 25.51 41.61 -0.66
C GLY A 525 25.85 43.08 -0.88
N GLN A 526 26.16 43.45 -2.13
CA GLN A 526 26.45 44.83 -2.52
C GLN A 526 25.21 45.72 -2.44
N ARG A 527 24.04 45.25 -2.88
CA ARG A 527 22.78 45.97 -2.73
C ARG A 527 22.42 46.18 -1.27
N LEU A 528 22.63 45.18 -0.41
CA LEU A 528 22.42 45.33 1.03
C LEU A 528 23.37 46.39 1.63
N ALA A 529 24.60 46.45 1.13
CA ALA A 529 25.55 47.50 1.50
C ALA A 529 25.19 48.87 0.91
N GLU A 530 24.58 48.94 -0.26
CA GLU A 530 24.21 50.22 -0.88
C GLU A 530 22.88 50.78 -0.34
N LEU A 531 21.96 49.92 0.08
CA LEU A 531 20.67 50.28 0.70
C LEU A 531 20.84 50.96 2.05
N ASP A 532 21.96 50.72 2.73
CA ASP A 532 22.35 51.43 3.95
C ASP A 532 23.38 52.50 3.59
N GLY A 533 22.95 53.75 3.46
CA GLY A 533 23.73 54.85 2.85
C GLY A 533 25.14 55.09 3.42
N GLU A 534 25.43 54.68 4.66
CA GLU A 534 26.77 54.72 5.27
C GLU A 534 27.67 53.54 4.84
N LEU A 535 27.10 52.36 4.61
CA LEU A 535 27.82 51.14 4.23
C LEU A 535 28.27 51.23 2.75
N GLY A 536 27.46 51.88 1.91
CA GLY A 536 27.74 52.11 0.49
C GLY A 536 28.86 53.10 0.23
N GLN A 537 29.04 54.11 1.08
CA GLN A 537 30.11 55.12 0.93
C GLN A 537 31.51 54.52 1.18
N ASN A 538 31.66 53.68 2.21
CA ASN A 538 32.92 53.00 2.51
C ASN A 538 33.29 51.94 1.45
N LEU A 539 32.29 51.26 0.87
CA LEU A 539 32.52 50.28 -0.21
C LEU A 539 32.87 50.95 -1.55
N LYS A 540 32.29 52.13 -1.85
CA LYS A 540 32.60 52.91 -3.06
C LYS A 540 34.03 53.44 -3.07
N LEU A 541 34.52 53.91 -1.91
CA LEU A 541 35.91 54.33 -1.71
C LEU A 541 36.90 53.17 -1.92
N ALA A 542 36.60 51.98 -1.41
CA ALA A 542 37.41 50.78 -1.59
C ALA A 542 37.46 50.28 -3.05
N MET A 543 36.38 50.49 -3.83
CA MET A 543 36.33 50.11 -5.25
C MET A 543 36.91 51.17 -6.19
N GLN A 544 36.84 52.47 -5.85
CA GLN A 544 37.45 53.56 -6.64
C GLN A 544 38.97 53.63 -6.52
N GLN A 545 39.55 53.18 -5.40
CA GLN A 545 41.01 53.15 -5.21
C GLN A 545 41.75 52.09 -6.06
N LYS A 546 41.03 51.25 -6.81
CA LYS A 546 41.64 50.20 -7.65
C LYS A 546 42.15 50.68 -9.03
N TYR A 547 42.04 51.97 -9.37
CA TYR A 547 42.46 52.50 -10.67
C TYR A 547 43.38 53.73 -10.68
N GLN A 548 43.94 54.15 -9.55
CA GLN A 548 45.05 55.12 -9.56
C GLN A 548 46.03 54.82 -8.42
N GLN A 549 47.26 54.44 -8.75
CA GLN A 549 48.39 54.47 -7.82
C GLN A 549 49.00 55.89 -7.79
N PRO A 550 49.81 56.29 -6.77
CA PRO A 550 50.39 55.47 -5.70
C PRO A 550 50.21 56.03 -4.27
N GLY A 551 50.17 55.13 -3.28
CA GLY A 551 50.54 55.42 -1.89
C GLY A 551 49.41 55.42 -0.87
N GLU A 552 48.96 54.23 -0.47
CA GLU A 552 48.58 53.83 0.91
C GLU A 552 47.93 52.44 0.87
N ASP A 553 48.76 51.40 0.72
CA ASP A 553 48.31 50.02 0.53
C ASP A 553 48.93 49.10 1.59
N SER A 554 48.12 48.53 2.50
CA SER A 554 48.56 47.40 3.32
C SER A 554 47.45 46.43 3.75
N VAL A 555 46.17 46.80 3.70
CA VAL A 555 45.07 45.86 4.04
C VAL A 555 44.44 45.25 2.78
N THR A 556 44.36 46.02 1.69
CA THR A 556 43.68 45.63 0.45
C THR A 556 44.46 44.60 -0.38
N GLN A 557 45.80 44.62 -0.34
CA GLN A 557 46.67 43.67 -1.06
C GLN A 557 46.67 42.25 -0.48
N ALA A 558 46.30 42.06 0.79
CA ALA A 558 46.24 40.74 1.40
C ALA A 558 44.99 39.94 0.95
N VAL A 559 43.95 40.64 0.51
CA VAL A 559 42.63 40.05 0.21
C VAL A 559 42.53 39.57 -1.25
N ASP A 560 43.25 40.20 -2.19
CA ASP A 560 43.17 39.86 -3.61
C ASP A 560 43.92 38.57 -4.02
N LYS A 561 44.77 38.00 -3.14
CA LYS A 561 45.42 36.69 -3.38
C LYS A 561 44.53 35.48 -3.07
N LEU A 562 43.33 35.68 -2.52
CA LEU A 562 42.45 34.61 -2.01
C LEU A 562 41.57 33.90 -3.08
N GLN A 563 41.65 34.25 -4.37
CA GLN A 563 40.59 33.90 -5.33
C GLN A 563 40.95 33.04 -6.54
N GLN A 564 42.19 32.59 -6.71
CA GLN A 564 42.57 31.86 -7.93
C GLN A 564 43.20 30.51 -7.60
N GLU A 565 42.38 29.45 -7.59
CA GLU A 565 42.66 28.12 -8.19
C GLU A 565 41.63 27.06 -7.73
N GLY A 566 40.88 26.48 -8.68
CA GLY A 566 39.97 25.35 -8.45
C GLY A 566 38.91 25.19 -9.54
N LYS A 567 39.11 24.24 -10.45
CA LYS A 567 38.15 23.83 -11.51
C LYS A 567 37.22 22.71 -11.01
N PRO A 568 36.05 22.50 -11.65
CA PRO A 568 34.86 21.92 -11.02
C PRO A 568 34.69 20.42 -11.29
N ILE A 569 33.94 19.74 -10.41
CA ILE A 569 33.19 18.53 -10.75
C ILE A 569 31.78 18.64 -10.13
N ASP A 570 30.82 18.19 -10.94
CA ASP A 570 29.38 18.32 -10.89
C ASP A 570 28.70 17.22 -10.04
N PHE A 571 27.47 17.43 -9.56
CA PHE A 571 26.42 16.40 -9.48
C PHE A 571 25.01 16.99 -9.18
N VAL A 572 24.02 16.25 -9.67
CA VAL A 572 22.69 16.64 -10.17
C VAL A 572 21.56 16.37 -9.17
N GLY A 573 20.49 17.18 -9.24
CA GLY A 573 19.13 16.68 -8.98
C GLY A 573 18.44 17.15 -7.69
N VAL A 574 18.03 18.42 -7.63
CA VAL A 574 16.92 18.86 -6.76
C VAL A 574 16.07 19.84 -7.56
N ASP A 575 14.78 19.55 -7.67
CA ASP A 575 13.78 20.38 -8.35
C ASP A 575 13.46 21.66 -7.55
N GLU A 576 13.19 22.73 -8.29
CA GLU A 576 13.06 24.10 -7.78
C GLU A 576 11.89 24.25 -6.77
N SER A 577 10.89 23.38 -6.87
CA SER A 577 9.77 23.20 -5.93
C SER A 577 10.24 22.79 -4.54
N THR A 578 11.09 21.76 -4.46
CA THR A 578 11.60 21.21 -3.21
C THR A 578 12.56 22.18 -2.54
N ALA A 579 13.38 22.88 -3.32
CA ALA A 579 14.28 23.92 -2.82
C ALA A 579 13.52 25.12 -2.19
N ARG A 580 12.40 25.53 -2.80
CA ARG A 580 11.55 26.61 -2.27
C ARG A 580 10.80 26.18 -1.00
N TRP A 581 10.27 24.97 -0.95
CA TRP A 581 9.60 24.45 0.25
C TRP A 581 10.56 24.34 1.45
N VAL A 582 11.79 23.84 1.23
CA VAL A 582 12.82 23.75 2.27
C VAL A 582 13.28 25.14 2.73
N GLN A 583 13.33 26.12 1.83
CA GLN A 583 13.60 27.52 2.19
C GLN A 583 12.48 28.12 3.06
N ASP A 584 11.22 27.91 2.70
CA ASP A 584 10.07 28.43 3.47
C ASP A 584 9.89 27.72 4.83
N PHE A 585 10.24 26.44 4.91
CA PHE A 585 10.20 25.66 6.15
C PHE A 585 11.24 26.15 7.17
N ASN A 586 12.47 26.43 6.72
CA ASN A 586 13.59 26.86 7.57
C ASN A 586 13.47 28.29 8.12
N VAL A 587 12.49 29.08 7.66
CA VAL A 587 12.26 30.46 8.11
C VAL A 587 11.24 30.52 9.27
N LYS A 588 10.57 29.41 9.61
CA LYS A 588 9.57 29.37 10.68
C LYS A 588 10.19 29.02 12.05
N PRO A 589 9.83 29.71 13.16
CA PRO A 589 10.42 29.51 14.50
C PRO A 589 10.30 28.09 15.09
N TYR A 590 9.41 27.25 14.55
CA TYR A 590 9.14 25.89 15.02
C TYR A 590 9.93 24.81 14.25
N ALA A 591 10.82 25.19 13.34
CA ALA A 591 11.57 24.31 12.44
C ALA A 591 13.03 24.08 12.89
N THR A 592 13.30 24.02 14.19
CA THR A 592 14.65 23.73 14.70
C THR A 592 14.78 22.23 14.95
N PRO A 593 15.62 21.49 14.21
CA PRO A 593 15.85 20.07 14.48
C PRO A 593 16.41 19.90 15.89
N ALA A 594 15.78 19.07 16.69
CA ALA A 594 16.19 18.79 18.06
C ALA A 594 16.27 17.28 18.27
N LYS A 595 17.21 16.84 19.10
CA LYS A 595 17.31 15.42 19.46
C LYS A 595 16.09 15.00 20.26
N LEU A 596 15.52 13.84 19.95
CA LEU A 596 14.30 13.34 20.59
C LEU A 596 14.43 13.23 22.13
N GLU A 597 15.61 12.86 22.61
CA GLU A 597 15.98 12.82 24.04
C GLU A 597 15.88 14.18 24.76
N SER A 598 16.05 15.29 24.03
CA SER A 598 15.96 16.68 24.52
C SER A 598 14.56 17.28 24.41
N ILE A 599 13.59 16.53 23.88
CA ILE A 599 12.21 16.95 23.72
C ILE A 599 11.39 16.60 24.97
N ASP A 600 10.77 17.64 25.53
CA ASP A 600 9.67 17.52 26.48
C ASP A 600 8.33 17.60 25.73
N GLY A 601 7.50 16.56 25.88
CA GLY A 601 6.18 16.45 25.27
C GLY A 601 5.17 17.48 25.78
N ALA A 602 5.41 18.10 26.94
CA ALA A 602 4.53 19.14 27.49
C ALA A 602 4.50 20.40 26.61
N ARG A 603 5.59 20.69 25.88
CA ARG A 603 5.75 21.90 25.06
C ARG A 603 4.99 21.88 23.74
N TYR A 604 4.44 20.74 23.36
CA TYR A 604 3.83 20.53 22.05
C TYR A 604 2.36 20.14 22.20
N GLN A 605 1.52 20.65 21.31
CA GLN A 605 0.08 20.37 21.29
C GLN A 605 -0.27 19.14 20.45
N ALA A 606 0.53 18.85 19.43
CA ALA A 606 0.29 17.77 18.48
C ALA A 606 1.62 17.10 18.09
N LEU A 607 1.55 15.81 17.77
CA LEU A 607 2.68 15.03 17.28
C LEU A 607 2.36 14.49 15.88
N LEU A 608 3.27 14.70 14.92
CA LEU A 608 3.19 14.15 13.57
C LEU A 608 4.43 13.30 13.29
N ILE A 609 4.21 12.05 12.91
CA ILE A 609 5.23 11.10 12.46
C ILE A 609 4.95 10.80 10.98
N PRO A 610 5.67 11.45 10.05
CA PRO A 610 5.43 11.25 8.61
C PRO A 610 5.89 9.86 8.17
N ASP A 611 5.62 9.50 6.91
CA ASP A 611 6.19 8.30 6.32
C ASP A 611 7.72 8.40 6.29
N CYS A 612 8.37 7.55 7.08
CA CYS A 612 9.83 7.54 7.20
C CYS A 612 10.32 6.08 7.27
N PRO A 613 10.98 5.57 6.20
CA PRO A 613 11.42 4.18 6.13
C PRO A 613 12.34 3.72 7.27
N GLY A 614 13.10 4.65 7.86
CA GLY A 614 13.97 4.36 9.00
C GLY A 614 13.24 4.15 10.33
N ALA A 615 11.96 4.53 10.45
CA ALA A 615 11.22 4.42 11.71
C ALA A 615 11.09 2.98 12.21
N LEU A 616 11.02 2.01 11.29
CA LEU A 616 10.95 0.59 11.62
C LEU A 616 12.18 0.11 12.39
N ASN A 617 13.37 0.66 12.08
CA ASN A 617 14.61 0.31 12.74
C ASN A 617 14.90 1.20 13.96
N ASP A 618 14.66 2.51 13.82
CA ASP A 618 15.17 3.50 14.77
C ASP A 618 14.13 3.88 15.83
N LEU A 619 12.84 3.92 15.46
CA LEU A 619 11.78 4.46 16.30
C LEU A 619 10.92 3.39 16.97
N ALA A 620 10.77 2.21 16.35
CA ALA A 620 9.97 1.11 16.88
C ALA A 620 10.40 0.64 18.29
N HIS A 621 11.66 0.89 18.66
CA HIS A 621 12.21 0.56 19.98
C HIS A 621 12.80 1.78 20.73
N SER A 622 12.43 3.00 20.34
CA SER A 622 13.00 4.22 20.92
C SER A 622 12.43 4.53 22.31
N GLY A 623 13.27 4.47 23.35
CA GLY A 623 12.91 4.88 24.71
C GLY A 623 12.65 6.39 24.86
N SER A 624 13.24 7.21 24.00
CA SER A 624 12.99 8.66 23.98
C SER A 624 11.61 8.97 23.41
N LEU A 625 11.21 8.27 22.34
CA LEU A 625 9.88 8.42 21.76
C LEU A 625 8.80 7.89 22.71
N HIS A 626 9.07 6.76 23.37
CA HIS A 626 8.20 6.20 24.40
C HIS A 626 7.76 7.26 25.42
N ARG A 627 8.71 8.00 25.99
CA ARG A 627 8.42 9.05 26.99
C ARG A 627 7.50 10.14 26.45
N ILE A 628 7.70 10.55 25.20
CA ILE A 628 6.90 11.60 24.54
C ILE A 628 5.48 11.08 24.27
N LEU A 629 5.36 9.91 23.65
CA LEU A 629 4.06 9.32 23.33
C LEU A 629 3.24 9.02 24.60
N THR A 630 3.87 8.49 25.66
CA THR A 630 3.19 8.28 26.95
C THR A 630 2.64 9.59 27.52
N HIS A 631 3.38 10.70 27.40
CA HIS A 631 2.88 12.01 27.82
C HIS A 631 1.68 12.45 26.96
N PHE A 632 1.77 12.34 25.63
CA PHE A 632 0.68 12.71 24.73
C PHE A 632 -0.60 11.91 25.00
N ILE A 633 -0.47 10.61 25.23
CA ILE A 633 -1.60 9.72 25.56
C ILE A 633 -2.20 10.12 26.92
N SER A 634 -1.36 10.39 27.93
CA SER A 634 -1.82 10.81 29.27
C SER A 634 -2.61 12.12 29.25
N GLN A 635 -2.29 13.01 28.31
CA GLN A 635 -2.91 14.33 28.15
C GLN A 635 -3.99 14.34 27.05
N GLN A 636 -4.29 13.18 26.45
CA GLN A 636 -5.21 13.04 25.30
C GLN A 636 -4.89 13.97 24.12
N LYS A 637 -3.62 14.29 23.91
CA LYS A 637 -3.16 15.18 22.82
C LYS A 637 -3.16 14.45 21.47
N PRO A 638 -3.48 15.14 20.35
CA PRO A 638 -3.48 14.54 19.03
C PRO A 638 -2.12 13.96 18.59
N ILE A 639 -2.14 12.71 18.13
CA ILE A 639 -1.00 11.98 17.54
C ILE A 639 -1.39 11.56 16.12
N CYS A 640 -0.54 11.87 15.13
CA CYS A 640 -0.70 11.43 13.75
C CYS A 640 0.53 10.66 13.29
N ALA A 641 0.36 9.45 12.76
CA ALA A 641 1.42 8.66 12.17
C ALA A 641 1.02 8.15 10.78
N VAL A 642 1.91 8.20 9.81
CA VAL A 642 1.58 7.82 8.42
C VAL A 642 2.64 6.87 7.87
N GLY A 643 2.21 5.86 7.11
CA GLY A 643 3.11 4.92 6.43
C GLY A 643 4.03 4.20 7.43
N GLN A 644 5.30 4.07 7.08
CA GLN A 644 6.31 3.45 7.95
C GLN A 644 6.48 4.19 9.28
N GLY A 645 6.05 5.45 9.38
CA GLY A 645 6.02 6.17 10.65
C GLY A 645 5.10 5.54 11.71
N VAL A 646 4.13 4.72 11.32
CA VAL A 646 3.23 4.01 12.24
C VAL A 646 4.01 3.01 13.11
N SER A 647 5.12 2.45 12.63
CA SER A 647 5.97 1.55 13.43
C SER A 647 6.51 2.21 14.70
N ALA A 648 6.61 3.54 14.71
CA ALA A 648 7.07 4.31 15.85
C ALA A 648 6.11 4.19 17.06
N LEU A 649 4.84 3.82 16.84
CA LEU A 649 3.86 3.59 17.91
C LEU A 649 4.11 2.28 18.67
N CYS A 650 4.88 1.35 18.09
CA CYS A 650 5.18 0.06 18.70
C CYS A 650 6.08 0.17 19.94
N CYS A 651 6.79 1.29 20.12
CA CYS A 651 7.72 1.47 21.25
C CYS A 651 7.02 1.73 22.60
N VAL A 652 5.70 1.93 22.62
CA VAL A 652 4.96 2.41 23.80
C VAL A 652 4.26 1.27 24.54
N THR A 653 4.90 0.77 25.60
CA THR A 653 4.38 -0.31 26.44
C THR A 653 4.28 0.11 27.91
N GLU A 654 3.18 -0.23 28.57
CA GLU A 654 3.02 -0.06 30.02
C GLU A 654 3.09 -1.45 30.67
N GLY A 655 4.26 -1.77 31.25
CA GLY A 655 4.55 -3.12 31.72
C GLY A 655 4.68 -4.11 30.56
N GLN A 656 3.84 -5.16 30.56
CA GLN A 656 3.78 -6.18 29.49
C GLN A 656 2.69 -5.89 28.43
N LYS A 657 1.95 -4.78 28.56
CA LYS A 657 0.82 -4.47 27.69
C LYS A 657 1.13 -3.26 26.81
N TRP A 658 0.83 -3.36 25.52
CA TRP A 658 0.93 -2.24 24.60
C TRP A 658 -0.16 -1.19 24.90
N ILE A 659 0.20 0.09 24.96
CA ILE A 659 -0.73 1.14 25.42
C ILE A 659 -1.88 1.35 24.42
N PHE A 660 -1.63 1.13 23.13
CA PHE A 660 -2.67 1.15 22.09
C PHE A 660 -3.44 -0.18 21.97
N SER A 661 -3.35 -1.07 22.96
CA SER A 661 -4.22 -2.24 23.03
C SER A 661 -5.70 -1.80 23.08
N GLY A 662 -6.50 -2.30 22.14
CA GLY A 662 -7.90 -1.90 21.95
C GLY A 662 -8.13 -0.64 21.09
N TYR A 663 -7.08 -0.01 20.55
CA TYR A 663 -7.23 1.03 19.52
C TYR A 663 -7.37 0.40 18.14
N SER A 664 -8.07 1.11 17.25
CA SER A 664 -8.11 0.85 15.83
C SER A 664 -7.11 1.74 15.11
N LEU A 665 -6.26 1.15 14.28
CA LEU A 665 -5.29 1.87 13.48
C LEU A 665 -5.05 1.21 12.12
N THR A 666 -4.33 1.92 11.27
CA THR A 666 -3.80 1.44 10.00
C THR A 666 -2.32 1.78 9.88
N GLY A 667 -1.66 1.20 8.90
CA GLY A 667 -0.24 1.37 8.58
C GLY A 667 0.06 0.58 7.32
N PRO A 668 1.33 0.44 6.90
CA PRO A 668 1.67 -0.28 5.69
C PRO A 668 1.16 -1.72 5.76
N SER A 669 0.33 -2.09 4.79
CA SER A 669 -0.23 -3.45 4.72
C SER A 669 0.85 -4.45 4.34
N VAL A 670 0.67 -5.72 4.71
CA VAL A 670 1.59 -6.79 4.29
C VAL A 670 1.70 -6.85 2.76
N PHE A 671 0.60 -6.60 2.04
CA PHE A 671 0.58 -6.56 0.58
C PHE A 671 1.47 -5.46 -0.01
N GLU A 672 1.48 -4.26 0.57
CA GLU A 672 2.37 -3.16 0.17
C GLU A 672 3.84 -3.46 0.53
N LEU A 673 4.06 -4.09 1.69
CA LEU A 673 5.39 -4.41 2.19
C LEU A 673 6.08 -5.51 1.35
N VAL A 674 5.34 -6.51 0.84
CA VAL A 674 5.88 -7.62 0.02
C VAL A 674 6.55 -7.14 -1.27
N ARG A 675 6.15 -5.98 -1.81
CA ARG A 675 6.79 -5.39 -3.00
C ARG A 675 8.19 -4.84 -2.72
N ARG A 676 8.60 -4.73 -1.46
CA ARG A 676 9.91 -4.18 -1.11
C ARG A 676 11.01 -5.23 -1.24
N PRO A 677 12.18 -4.87 -1.77
CA PRO A 677 13.31 -5.80 -1.92
C PRO A 677 13.87 -6.28 -0.57
N ASP A 678 13.60 -5.55 0.51
CA ASP A 678 14.02 -5.85 1.88
C ASP A 678 12.95 -6.54 2.73
N PHE A 679 11.80 -6.95 2.16
CA PHE A 679 10.66 -7.52 2.90
C PHE A 679 11.05 -8.65 3.86
N ALA A 680 11.87 -9.59 3.39
CA ALA A 680 12.31 -10.74 4.18
C ALA A 680 13.17 -10.37 5.41
N ASN A 681 13.75 -9.17 5.41
CA ASN A 681 14.64 -8.69 6.47
C ASN A 681 13.99 -7.60 7.33
N LEU A 682 12.68 -7.34 7.18
CA LEU A 682 12.00 -6.36 8.00
C LEU A 682 11.97 -6.82 9.46
N PRO A 683 12.41 -5.98 10.43
CA PRO A 683 12.46 -6.36 11.84
C PRO A 683 11.07 -6.47 12.48
N LEU A 684 10.05 -5.87 11.85
CA LEU A 684 8.70 -5.81 12.37
C LEU A 684 7.70 -5.70 11.22
N LEU A 685 6.61 -6.46 11.29
CA LEU A 685 5.42 -6.25 10.48
C LEU A 685 4.38 -5.54 11.36
N VAL A 686 4.11 -4.26 11.06
CA VAL A 686 3.24 -3.41 11.87
C VAL A 686 1.83 -4.01 11.96
N GLU A 687 1.30 -4.52 10.86
CA GLU A 687 -0.01 -5.18 10.81
C GLU A 687 -0.11 -6.36 11.80
N ASP A 688 0.90 -7.24 11.81
CA ASP A 688 0.93 -8.42 12.70
C ASP A 688 1.13 -8.01 14.16
N PHE A 689 2.08 -7.11 14.42
CA PHE A 689 2.34 -6.61 15.77
C PHE A 689 1.10 -6.00 16.42
N VAL A 690 0.32 -5.23 15.65
CA VAL A 690 -0.91 -4.59 16.13
C VAL A 690 -1.96 -5.64 16.50
N LYS A 691 -2.15 -6.66 15.65
CA LYS A 691 -3.10 -7.75 15.89
C LYS A 691 -2.70 -8.61 17.10
N ASP A 692 -1.40 -8.91 17.23
CA ASP A 692 -0.83 -9.72 18.31
C ASP A 692 -0.87 -8.98 19.66
N SER A 693 -0.64 -7.66 19.63
CA SER A 693 -0.66 -6.79 20.82
C SER A 693 -2.07 -6.35 21.25
N GLY A 694 -3.11 -6.88 20.61
CA GLY A 694 -4.51 -6.64 20.98
C GLY A 694 -5.14 -5.35 20.45
N GLY A 695 -4.56 -4.75 19.41
CA GLY A 695 -5.18 -3.68 18.62
C GLY A 695 -6.04 -4.21 17.47
N SER A 696 -6.84 -3.34 16.87
CA SER A 696 -7.60 -3.60 15.65
C SER A 696 -6.90 -2.95 14.46
N TYR A 697 -6.58 -3.72 13.43
CA TYR A 697 -5.92 -3.23 12.23
C TYR A 697 -6.90 -3.24 11.05
N THR A 698 -6.97 -2.13 10.32
CA THR A 698 -7.74 -2.03 9.07
C THR A 698 -6.84 -1.53 7.95
N GLY A 699 -7.03 -2.08 6.75
CA GLY A 699 -6.29 -1.68 5.55
C GLY A 699 -7.20 -1.70 4.33
N SER A 700 -6.86 -0.86 3.37
CA SER A 700 -7.47 -0.76 2.05
C SER A 700 -6.64 -1.49 1.00
N GLN A 701 -7.06 -1.41 -0.28
CA GLN A 701 -6.27 -1.92 -1.39
C GLN A 701 -4.90 -1.23 -1.48
N GLU A 702 -3.96 -1.90 -2.15
CA GLU A 702 -2.60 -1.42 -2.34
C GLU A 702 -2.59 0.00 -2.93
N ASP A 703 -1.76 0.90 -2.38
CA ASP A 703 -1.61 2.30 -2.81
C ASP A 703 -2.87 3.18 -2.65
N ALA A 704 -3.98 2.64 -2.13
CA ALA A 704 -5.20 3.40 -1.89
C ALA A 704 -5.09 4.26 -0.62
N VAL A 705 -5.81 5.39 -0.61
CA VAL A 705 -5.86 6.27 0.55
C VAL A 705 -6.75 5.65 1.62
N HIS A 706 -6.15 5.39 2.77
CA HIS A 706 -6.84 4.88 3.96
C HIS A 706 -6.29 5.53 5.22
N VAL A 707 -7.20 6.11 6.00
CA VAL A 707 -6.92 6.80 7.26
C VAL A 707 -7.90 6.32 8.32
N VAL A 708 -7.37 6.00 9.49
CA VAL A 708 -8.14 5.60 10.67
C VAL A 708 -7.97 6.65 11.74
N ILE A 709 -9.09 7.10 12.31
CA ILE A 709 -9.13 8.03 13.43
C ILE A 709 -9.82 7.31 14.60
N ASP A 710 -9.08 7.13 15.69
CA ASP A 710 -9.59 6.56 16.93
C ASP A 710 -9.14 7.44 18.11
N ARG A 711 -10.10 8.12 18.74
CA ARG A 711 -9.90 9.09 19.83
C ARG A 711 -8.94 10.22 19.43
N HIS A 712 -7.74 10.25 20.01
CA HIS A 712 -6.68 11.23 19.76
C HIS A 712 -5.59 10.69 18.82
N LEU A 713 -5.75 9.46 18.30
CA LEU A 713 -4.81 8.84 17.38
C LEU A 713 -5.35 8.87 15.95
N ILE A 714 -4.51 9.31 15.02
CA ILE A 714 -4.74 9.32 13.58
C ILE A 714 -3.65 8.49 12.94
N THR A 715 -4.02 7.52 12.12
CA THR A 715 -3.05 6.71 11.38
C THR A 715 -3.39 6.67 9.89
N GLY A 716 -2.37 6.73 9.04
CA GLY A 716 -2.49 6.62 7.59
C GLY A 716 -1.71 5.42 7.06
N GLN A 717 -2.32 4.66 6.14
CA GLN A 717 -1.76 3.41 5.62
C GLN A 717 -0.44 3.61 4.86
N ASN A 718 -0.40 4.56 3.92
CA ASN A 718 0.73 4.78 3.01
C ASN A 718 0.97 6.28 2.80
N VAL A 719 1.97 6.63 1.96
CA VAL A 719 2.32 8.03 1.68
C VAL A 719 1.17 8.80 1.05
N GLN A 720 0.31 8.15 0.27
CA GLN A 720 -0.88 8.73 -0.35
C GLN A 720 -1.91 9.16 0.71
N SER A 721 -1.95 8.49 1.86
CA SER A 721 -2.78 8.88 3.01
C SER A 721 -2.31 10.12 3.76
N THR A 722 -1.11 10.66 3.47
CA THR A 722 -0.51 11.78 4.23
C THR A 722 -1.41 13.01 4.26
N SER A 723 -1.88 13.47 3.11
CA SER A 723 -2.68 14.70 3.02
C SER A 723 -3.97 14.61 3.83
N LEU A 724 -4.66 13.46 3.77
CA LEU A 724 -5.91 13.24 4.49
C LEU A 724 -5.66 13.11 6.01
N ALA A 725 -4.61 12.39 6.42
CA ALA A 725 -4.25 12.23 7.82
C ALA A 725 -3.86 13.58 8.47
N VAL A 726 -3.05 14.40 7.79
CA VAL A 726 -2.62 15.71 8.27
C VAL A 726 -3.79 16.70 8.32
N ASN A 727 -4.71 16.68 7.36
CA ASN A 727 -5.91 17.50 7.41
C ASN A 727 -6.77 17.17 8.65
N ASN A 728 -6.93 15.88 8.96
CA ASN A 728 -7.64 15.45 10.17
C ASN A 728 -6.90 15.86 11.46
N LEU A 729 -5.56 15.85 11.46
CA LEU A 729 -4.77 16.37 12.58
C LEU A 729 -5.02 17.86 12.81
N ILE A 730 -5.02 18.66 11.74
CA ILE A 730 -5.30 20.10 11.82
C ILE A 730 -6.71 20.34 12.35
N LEU A 731 -7.70 19.56 11.89
CA LEU A 731 -9.07 19.64 12.39
C LEU A 731 -9.19 19.27 13.87
N LEU A 732 -8.44 18.27 14.35
CA LEU A 732 -8.39 17.92 15.77
C LEU A 732 -7.70 19.01 16.61
N CYS A 733 -6.59 19.58 16.14
CA CYS A 733 -5.88 20.66 16.84
C CYS A 733 -6.70 21.96 16.93
N ASN A 734 -7.51 22.25 15.92
CA ASN A 734 -8.32 23.48 15.88
C ASN A 734 -9.59 23.40 16.73
N LYS A 735 -9.99 22.22 17.21
CA LYS A 735 -11.18 22.03 18.07
C LYS A 735 -10.93 22.31 19.55
N GLU A 736 -9.68 22.43 19.99
CA GLU A 736 -9.31 22.75 21.39
C GLU A 736 -9.21 24.26 21.68
N LYS A 737 -9.56 25.12 20.73
CA LYS A 737 -9.79 26.56 20.94
C LYS A 737 -11.28 26.85 20.94
#